data_AF-A0A8B7CD06-F1
#
_entry.id   AF-A0A8B7CD06-F1
#
_cell.length_a   1.000
_cell.length_b   1.000
_cell.length_c   1.000
_cell.angle_alpha   90.00
_cell.angle_beta   90.00
_cell.angle_gamma   90.00
#
_symmetry.space_group_name_H-M   'P 1'
#
loop_
_entity.id
_entity.type
_entity.pdbx_description
1 polymer ?
#
loop_
_entity_poly.entity_id
_entity_poly.type
_entity_poly.pdbx_seq_one_letter_code
_entity_poly.pdbx_strand_id
1 'polypeptide(L)'
;MSSSSQKKLLCALALTLPSSPKPFPSSPSLFLLLRRPPPLAAPSLRFFGTFPLRLPSPMSYTHRGNSAAREKRWKKKPSSVRSFAGGADGGDPTPSSGPAVSSVAEGIGRLSLAENAGRGHPASPMQSGGALLANQGPAKGQQEGVWVPKTYATASSAAAAPVEVAAAEPSRSSAAVEKDNSKVRGLTKLFKGPLGADFNVDNNTFSQAQIRATFYPKFENEKSDQEVRTRMIEMVSHGQATLEVSLKHSGSLFMYAGHDGGAYAKNSFGNMYTAVGVFVLGRMFLEAWGPEARRKQAEFNDFLEKKRVCISMELVTAVLGDHGQRPIDDYVVVTAVTALGHGKPKFYSTPELIAFCRKWRLPTNHVWLFSTRKSVTSFFAAYDALCEEGTATPVCKALDEVADISVPGSKDHVKVQGEILEGLVARIVSHDSSKHMEKVLKEFPPSPFVGADLDLGPSLREVCAANRSDEKQQIKALLESAGTSMCPDYSDWFGNGDVGVLSRNADRSVLSKFLQAHPADYATVKLQEMIRLMRQRHFPAAFKCYCNYHKIDSLSVDNIYFKMVIHVHSDSVFRRYQQEMRRNPGLWPLYRGFFLDINLFKVNKERATELAKDSNALLKSINGSCDSSALASDGLANEDANLMIKLKFLTYKLRTFLIRNGLSTLFKDGPSAYKTYYLRQMKNWGTSAGKQRELSKMLDEWAVYIRRKYGNKQLSSSTYLTEAEPFLEQYARRSPQNQVLVGSAGNLVRAENFLAIIEGDRDEEGDLHPEGDVAPLTPTPTVKDTVPKDEGLIVFFPGIPGCAKSALCKEILSMPGGLGDNRPVHSLMGDLIKGKYWQKVADERRKKPYAITLADKNAPNEEVWRQIEGMCRSTKASAVPVVPESEGTDSNPFSLDALAVFILRVLQRVNHPGNLDKASPNAGYVLLMFYHLYDGKNRREFESELYERFGSLVKMPLLKPDRNPLPDPVKSILEEGISLFKLHTSKHGRLEPVKGSYAKEWARWEKRLREVMFGNADYLNSIQVPFDLAVKQVLEQLKDVAKGEYKTPDTEKRKFGNIVFAAVTLPVTEITSMLDKIAKKDPKAKAFLEDKNMENNLRKAHVTLAHKRSHGVTAVASYGVFVRQNVPVDFTALLFSDKLAALEARLGSINGEMIDSKNEWPHATLWTAPGIPPREANTLPHLVSEGKATRIDIEPPVTVSGVMDFY
;
A
#
# COMPACT_ATOMS: atom_id res chain seq x y z
N MET A 1 -60.06 37.15 -23.54
CA MET A 1 -58.77 37.56 -24.15
C MET A 1 -57.84 36.35 -24.12
N SER A 2 -57.23 35.88 -25.21
CA SER A 2 -57.53 36.08 -26.64
C SER A 2 -56.76 35.05 -27.48
N SER A 3 -57.45 34.45 -28.47
CA SER A 3 -57.01 34.21 -29.87
C SER A 3 -55.52 34.38 -30.26
N SER A 4 -54.91 33.61 -31.17
CA SER A 4 -55.39 32.55 -32.09
C SER A 4 -54.28 32.12 -33.08
N SER A 5 -54.48 31.02 -33.81
CA SER A 5 -54.06 30.78 -35.23
C SER A 5 -52.59 31.01 -35.65
N GLN A 6 -51.83 29.99 -36.09
CA GLN A 6 -51.92 29.23 -37.37
C GLN A 6 -51.45 29.95 -38.65
N LYS A 7 -50.74 29.16 -39.50
CA LYS A 7 -50.47 29.31 -40.96
C LYS A 7 -49.38 30.32 -41.40
N LYS A 8 -48.68 30.12 -42.53
CA LYS A 8 -48.20 28.93 -43.30
C LYS A 8 -47.42 29.41 -44.54
N LEU A 9 -46.30 28.77 -44.90
CA LEU A 9 -45.73 28.51 -46.26
C LEU A 9 -44.38 27.78 -46.03
N LEU A 10 -43.93 26.69 -46.69
CA LEU A 10 -44.00 26.23 -48.09
C LEU A 10 -43.21 27.15 -49.05
N CYS A 11 -42.27 26.72 -49.90
CA CYS A 11 -41.69 25.40 -50.25
C CYS A 11 -40.32 25.63 -50.94
N ALA A 12 -39.37 24.69 -51.13
CA ALA A 12 -39.10 23.34 -50.59
C ALA A 12 -37.68 22.90 -51.02
N LEU A 13 -37.17 21.75 -50.53
CA LEU A 13 -35.95 21.08 -51.06
C LEU A 13 -36.12 19.55 -51.03
N ALA A 14 -35.42 18.84 -51.91
CA ALA A 14 -35.80 17.49 -52.35
C ALA A 14 -35.30 16.34 -51.46
N LEU A 15 -36.13 15.30 -51.33
CA LEU A 15 -35.72 13.98 -50.85
C LEU A 15 -35.01 13.21 -51.96
N THR A 16 -33.79 12.76 -51.72
CA THR A 16 -33.10 11.73 -52.53
C THR A 16 -32.74 10.54 -51.65
N LEU A 17 -33.47 9.44 -51.82
CA LEU A 17 -33.21 8.15 -51.17
C LEU A 17 -32.11 7.39 -51.94
N PRO A 18 -31.02 6.94 -51.29
CA PRO A 18 -30.21 5.85 -51.79
C PRO A 18 -30.96 4.51 -51.66
N SER A 19 -31.00 3.76 -52.75
CA SER A 19 -31.73 2.50 -52.92
C SER A 19 -31.34 1.38 -51.96
N SER A 20 -32.33 0.59 -51.52
CA SER A 20 -32.11 -0.75 -50.97
C SER A 20 -31.74 -1.78 -52.06
N PRO A 21 -30.83 -2.73 -51.79
CA PRO A 21 -30.67 -3.93 -52.62
C PRO A 21 -31.85 -4.89 -52.45
N LYS A 22 -32.29 -5.55 -53.54
CA LYS A 22 -33.34 -6.58 -53.51
C LYS A 22 -32.75 -8.00 -53.25
N PRO A 23 -33.55 -8.94 -52.71
CA PRO A 23 -33.11 -10.32 -52.41
C PRO A 23 -33.31 -11.33 -53.57
N PHE A 24 -32.84 -12.57 -53.34
CA PHE A 24 -33.02 -13.80 -54.14
C PHE A 24 -32.16 -13.92 -55.43
N PRO A 25 -31.90 -15.14 -55.95
CA PRO A 25 -32.52 -16.43 -55.64
C PRO A 25 -31.56 -17.53 -55.09
N SER A 26 -32.03 -18.78 -55.13
CA SER A 26 -31.73 -19.84 -54.18
C SER A 26 -31.15 -21.14 -54.80
N SER A 27 -30.20 -21.75 -54.09
CA SER A 27 -30.07 -23.22 -53.94
C SER A 27 -29.59 -24.03 -55.18
N PRO A 28 -29.48 -25.40 -55.18
CA PRO A 28 -28.16 -26.02 -55.43
C PRO A 28 -28.12 -27.19 -56.43
N SER A 29 -26.90 -27.56 -56.87
CA SER A 29 -26.45 -28.91 -57.31
C SER A 29 -24.93 -28.88 -57.57
N LEU A 30 -24.09 -29.88 -57.28
CA LEU A 30 -24.05 -31.27 -57.78
C LEU A 30 -23.85 -31.32 -59.32
N PHE A 31 -22.92 -32.09 -59.89
CA PHE A 31 -22.54 -33.49 -59.57
C PHE A 31 -21.20 -33.94 -60.21
N LEU A 32 -20.55 -34.95 -59.59
CA LEU A 32 -19.81 -36.08 -60.23
C LEU A 32 -18.49 -35.81 -61.03
N LEU A 33 -17.60 -36.78 -61.35
CA LEU A 33 -17.62 -38.27 -61.40
C LEU A 33 -16.18 -38.86 -61.25
N LEU A 34 -16.01 -40.06 -60.65
CA LEU A 34 -14.87 -41.04 -60.83
C LEU A 34 -13.46 -40.68 -60.24
N ARG A 35 -12.52 -41.62 -59.93
CA ARG A 35 -12.50 -43.12 -59.96
C ARG A 35 -11.42 -43.75 -59.03
N ARG A 36 -11.78 -44.89 -58.39
CA ARG A 36 -10.99 -46.10 -58.02
C ARG A 36 -9.71 -46.08 -57.11
N PRO A 37 -9.59 -47.06 -56.17
CA PRO A 37 -8.35 -47.52 -55.49
C PRO A 37 -7.86 -48.89 -56.09
N PRO A 38 -6.96 -49.72 -55.47
CA PRO A 38 -6.10 -49.59 -54.26
C PRO A 38 -4.58 -49.62 -54.62
N PRO A 39 -3.64 -50.59 -54.35
CA PRO A 39 -3.68 -51.94 -53.73
C PRO A 39 -2.67 -52.26 -52.57
N LEU A 40 -3.15 -53.04 -51.60
CA LEU A 40 -2.55 -54.19 -50.87
C LEU A 40 -1.04 -54.31 -50.52
N ALA A 41 -0.78 -54.53 -49.21
CA ALA A 41 -0.11 -55.75 -48.70
C ALA A 41 -0.50 -56.06 -47.23
N ALA A 42 -0.62 -57.35 -46.87
CA ALA A 42 -0.76 -57.92 -45.51
C ALA A 42 0.22 -59.14 -45.41
N PRO A 43 0.34 -60.01 -44.35
CA PRO A 43 -0.71 -60.60 -43.47
C PRO A 43 -0.37 -60.61 -41.95
N SER A 44 -1.28 -60.48 -40.97
CA SER A 44 -2.36 -61.38 -40.44
C SER A 44 -1.95 -62.30 -39.26
N LEU A 45 -2.77 -62.30 -38.18
CA LEU A 45 -3.21 -63.39 -37.25
C LEU A 45 -3.83 -62.68 -36.01
N ARG A 46 -5.11 -62.82 -35.61
CA ARG A 46 -5.85 -63.98 -34.99
C ARG A 46 -5.29 -64.36 -33.59
N PHE A 47 -6.08 -64.60 -32.52
CA PHE A 47 -7.55 -64.64 -32.33
C PHE A 47 -7.92 -64.67 -30.81
N PHE A 48 -9.11 -64.18 -30.41
CA PHE A 48 -9.82 -64.40 -29.09
C PHE A 48 -9.10 -63.99 -27.78
N GLY A 49 -9.76 -63.78 -26.61
CA GLY A 49 -11.20 -63.70 -26.30
C GLY A 49 -11.50 -63.30 -24.82
N THR A 50 -12.61 -62.56 -24.63
CA THR A 50 -13.45 -62.32 -23.42
C THR A 50 -13.09 -62.88 -22.01
N PHE A 51 -12.97 -61.98 -21.01
CA PHE A 51 -13.67 -61.96 -19.67
C PHE A 51 -13.58 -63.17 -18.67
N PRO A 52 -14.03 -63.09 -17.39
CA PRO A 52 -14.31 -61.94 -16.48
C PRO A 52 -13.86 -62.07 -14.97
N LEU A 53 -14.06 -60.99 -14.21
CA LEU A 53 -14.54 -60.89 -12.79
C LEU A 53 -13.75 -61.39 -11.54
N ARG A 54 -13.83 -60.50 -10.52
CA ARG A 54 -14.08 -60.68 -9.06
C ARG A 54 -12.95 -60.72 -8.01
N LEU A 55 -13.24 -60.02 -6.90
CA LEU A 55 -12.60 -60.08 -5.57
C LEU A 55 -12.77 -61.48 -4.94
N PRO A 56 -11.96 -61.81 -3.93
CA PRO A 56 -12.48 -61.65 -2.56
C PRO A 56 -11.50 -61.03 -1.54
N SER A 57 -12.06 -60.22 -0.63
CA SER A 57 -11.67 -60.19 0.79
C SER A 57 -12.76 -60.97 1.54
N PRO A 58 -12.48 -61.71 2.64
CA PRO A 58 -12.48 -61.06 3.96
C PRO A 58 -11.63 -61.73 5.09
N MET A 59 -11.41 -60.99 6.18
CA MET A 59 -11.22 -61.48 7.57
C MET A 59 -10.04 -62.45 7.86
N SER A 60 -9.76 -62.87 9.09
CA SER A 60 -9.58 -62.14 10.37
C SER A 60 -8.93 -63.10 11.41
N TYR A 61 -8.34 -62.58 12.49
CA TYR A 61 -8.39 -63.05 13.91
C TYR A 61 -7.17 -62.57 14.74
N THR A 62 -7.17 -62.88 16.04
CA THR A 62 -6.54 -62.07 17.10
C THR A 62 -5.83 -62.88 18.20
N HIS A 63 -5.13 -62.15 19.08
CA HIS A 63 -4.80 -62.46 20.49
C HIS A 63 -3.54 -63.27 20.90
N ARG A 64 -2.68 -62.53 21.64
CA ARG A 64 -2.06 -62.86 22.96
C ARG A 64 -1.30 -64.19 23.17
N GLY A 65 0.00 -64.03 23.45
CA GLY A 65 0.81 -64.90 24.32
C GLY A 65 1.93 -64.07 24.98
N ASN A 66 2.39 -64.39 26.19
CA ASN A 66 3.38 -63.57 26.93
C ASN A 66 4.20 -64.42 27.95
N SER A 67 5.34 -63.87 28.42
CA SER A 67 6.25 -64.37 29.48
C SER A 67 7.18 -65.57 29.12
N ALA A 68 8.38 -65.77 29.70
CA ALA A 68 9.34 -64.87 30.41
C ALA A 68 10.70 -65.60 30.73
N ALA A 69 11.68 -64.85 31.31
CA ALA A 69 12.90 -65.25 32.06
C ALA A 69 14.27 -65.36 31.30
N ARG A 70 15.47 -65.04 31.84
CA ARG A 70 15.94 -64.09 32.92
C ARG A 70 17.51 -63.98 32.94
N GLU A 71 18.09 -63.10 33.80
CA GLU A 71 19.51 -63.04 34.31
C GLU A 71 20.57 -62.24 33.47
N LYS A 72 21.85 -61.92 33.83
CA LYS A 72 22.65 -61.42 35.02
C LYS A 72 24.06 -60.91 34.50
N ARG A 73 25.04 -60.35 35.26
CA ARG A 73 25.11 -59.11 36.09
C ARG A 73 26.58 -58.69 36.53
N TRP A 74 27.05 -57.45 36.25
CA TRP A 74 28.06 -56.58 36.97
C TRP A 74 29.64 -56.77 36.93
N LYS A 75 30.35 -55.64 36.64
CA LYS A 75 31.50 -54.95 37.36
C LYS A 75 33.04 -55.23 37.19
N LYS A 76 33.82 -54.11 36.96
CA LYS A 76 34.99 -53.49 37.72
C LYS A 76 36.49 -53.47 37.21
N LYS A 77 37.15 -52.29 37.38
CA LYS A 77 38.59 -51.97 37.77
C LYS A 77 39.73 -51.85 36.66
N PRO A 78 41.01 -51.38 36.90
CA PRO A 78 41.45 -49.94 36.81
C PRO A 78 42.92 -49.54 36.32
N SER A 79 43.19 -48.22 36.19
CA SER A 79 44.44 -47.39 36.48
C SER A 79 45.80 -47.45 35.68
N SER A 80 46.60 -46.37 35.83
CA SER A 80 47.68 -45.68 35.04
C SER A 80 49.19 -45.97 35.27
N VAL A 81 50.12 -45.31 34.51
CA VAL A 81 51.49 -44.77 34.88
C VAL A 81 52.23 -44.08 33.67
N ARG A 82 53.21 -43.15 33.90
CA ARG A 82 53.56 -41.92 33.10
C ARG A 82 55.03 -41.74 32.52
N SER A 83 55.17 -40.97 31.40
CA SER A 83 56.25 -40.06 30.87
C SER A 83 57.58 -40.48 30.14
N PHE A 84 57.79 -39.93 28.90
CA PHE A 84 59.03 -39.69 28.08
C PHE A 84 59.34 -40.47 26.74
N ALA A 85 60.62 -40.58 26.28
CA ALA A 85 61.10 -40.23 24.91
C ALA A 85 61.97 -41.30 24.13
N GLY A 86 62.87 -40.84 23.23
CA GLY A 86 63.35 -41.51 21.99
C GLY A 86 64.36 -42.67 22.09
N GLY A 87 65.22 -42.92 21.09
CA GLY A 87 65.24 -42.44 19.70
C GLY A 87 64.67 -43.53 18.76
N ALA A 88 65.42 -44.20 17.88
CA ALA A 88 66.80 -44.04 17.37
C ALA A 88 67.05 -45.12 16.27
N ASP A 89 68.00 -45.05 15.32
CA ASP A 89 68.79 -43.94 14.73
C ASP A 89 69.63 -43.04 15.67
N GLY A 90 70.95 -43.17 15.78
CA GLY A 90 71.81 -44.30 15.37
C GLY A 90 72.37 -44.25 13.94
N GLY A 91 73.04 -43.20 13.49
CA GLY A 91 73.76 -42.23 14.33
C GLY A 91 73.09 -40.85 14.48
N ASP A 92 73.00 -40.26 15.67
CA ASP A 92 73.32 -40.77 17.02
C ASP A 92 72.92 -39.68 18.04
N PRO A 93 72.41 -39.95 19.26
CA PRO A 93 71.69 -41.11 19.80
C PRO A 93 70.20 -40.72 20.15
N THR A 94 69.23 -41.53 20.63
CA THR A 94 69.15 -42.58 21.69
C THR A 94 69.32 -42.04 23.13
N PRO A 95 68.53 -42.40 24.19
CA PRO A 95 67.18 -42.98 24.32
C PRO A 95 66.16 -41.93 24.95
N SER A 96 65.15 -42.13 25.84
CA SER A 96 64.45 -43.28 26.45
C SER A 96 63.01 -42.95 26.96
N SER A 97 62.13 -43.98 27.04
CA SER A 97 61.07 -44.29 28.05
C SER A 97 59.79 -43.41 28.21
N GLY A 98 58.58 -43.93 27.92
CA GLY A 98 57.22 -43.37 28.22
C GLY A 98 56.64 -43.71 29.63
N PRO A 99 55.30 -43.71 29.96
CA PRO A 99 54.06 -43.49 29.16
C PRO A 99 52.98 -42.47 29.68
N ALA A 100 51.82 -42.84 30.30
CA ALA A 100 50.53 -42.08 30.25
C ALA A 100 49.48 -42.12 31.46
N VAL A 101 48.25 -41.58 31.22
CA VAL A 101 46.91 -41.94 31.80
C VAL A 101 46.35 -41.38 33.16
N SER A 102 45.03 -41.07 33.11
CA SER A 102 43.97 -41.07 34.16
C SER A 102 43.59 -39.84 35.00
N SER A 103 42.32 -39.90 35.40
CA SER A 103 41.36 -38.90 35.88
C SER A 103 40.92 -39.08 37.34
N VAL A 104 40.41 -38.00 37.93
CA VAL A 104 39.27 -37.95 38.89
C VAL A 104 39.47 -38.44 40.35
N ALA A 105 39.29 -37.46 41.25
CA ALA A 105 38.66 -37.46 42.59
C ALA A 105 38.97 -38.53 43.66
N GLU A 106 39.42 -38.04 44.82
CA GLU A 106 38.71 -38.06 46.12
C GLU A 106 39.47 -37.10 47.08
N GLY A 107 38.94 -36.57 48.19
CA GLY A 107 37.57 -36.59 48.70
C GLY A 107 37.50 -36.07 50.16
N ILE A 108 36.53 -35.19 50.47
CA ILE A 108 35.90 -34.93 51.79
C ILE A 108 36.85 -34.72 53.01
N GLY A 109 36.96 -33.48 53.54
CA GLY A 109 37.65 -33.23 54.82
C GLY A 109 37.55 -31.83 55.43
N ARG A 110 36.53 -31.63 56.29
CA ARG A 110 36.45 -30.74 57.49
C ARG A 110 37.54 -29.65 57.76
N LEU A 111 37.04 -28.46 58.16
CA LEU A 111 37.51 -27.58 59.27
C LEU A 111 38.93 -26.95 59.20
N SER A 112 39.23 -25.73 59.70
CA SER A 112 38.44 -24.53 60.10
C SER A 112 39.39 -23.40 60.58
N LEU A 113 38.97 -22.12 60.55
CA LEU A 113 39.56 -20.95 61.27
C LEU A 113 40.99 -20.52 60.82
N ALA A 114 41.55 -19.34 61.11
CA ALA A 114 41.08 -17.94 61.32
C ALA A 114 42.32 -17.00 61.06
N GLU A 115 42.37 -15.66 61.11
CA GLU A 115 42.01 -14.64 62.12
C GLU A 115 42.22 -13.22 61.47
N ASN A 116 41.31 -12.23 61.64
CA ASN A 116 41.29 -11.09 62.60
C ASN A 116 42.27 -9.92 62.32
N ALA A 117 42.00 -8.63 62.64
CA ALA A 117 40.89 -7.92 63.33
C ALA A 117 40.74 -6.47 62.76
N GLY A 118 39.71 -5.64 63.06
CA GLY A 118 38.43 -5.87 63.77
C GLY A 118 37.81 -4.60 64.40
N ARG A 119 36.55 -4.70 64.89
CA ARG A 119 35.73 -3.72 65.69
C ARG A 119 35.33 -2.40 64.98
N GLY A 120 34.15 -1.79 65.24
CA GLY A 120 33.00 -2.17 66.07
C GLY A 120 31.79 -1.20 65.96
N HIS A 121 30.61 -1.62 66.44
CA HIS A 121 29.33 -0.86 66.54
C HIS A 121 29.14 -0.29 67.99
N PRO A 122 28.08 0.49 68.39
CA PRO A 122 26.75 0.70 67.76
C PRO A 122 26.08 2.12 67.85
N ALA A 123 24.81 2.18 67.42
CA ALA A 123 23.71 3.08 67.87
C ALA A 123 23.55 4.54 67.32
N SER A 124 22.32 5.06 67.47
CA SER A 124 21.74 6.35 67.03
C SER A 124 21.23 7.15 68.28
N PRO A 125 20.47 8.28 68.23
CA PRO A 125 20.01 9.16 67.12
C PRO A 125 20.01 10.72 67.44
N MET A 126 19.28 11.51 66.61
CA MET A 126 18.49 12.74 66.94
C MET A 126 19.06 14.19 67.00
N GLN A 127 18.29 15.11 66.36
CA GLN A 127 17.96 16.54 66.68
C GLN A 127 19.07 17.63 66.67
N SER A 128 18.96 18.71 65.86
CA SER A 128 18.27 20.03 66.08
C SER A 128 19.15 21.10 66.78
N GLY A 129 19.11 22.41 66.48
CA GLY A 129 18.42 23.17 65.42
C GLY A 129 18.45 24.71 65.64
N GLY A 130 18.33 25.52 64.57
CA GLY A 130 18.14 26.99 64.57
C GLY A 130 19.40 27.87 64.77
N ALA A 131 19.35 29.23 64.72
CA ALA A 131 18.47 30.17 63.99
C ALA A 131 18.86 31.66 64.25
N LEU A 132 18.88 32.53 63.20
CA LEU A 132 18.80 34.02 63.26
C LEU A 132 20.03 34.76 63.89
N LEU A 133 20.33 36.07 63.68
CA LEU A 133 19.76 37.17 62.86
C LEU A 133 20.81 38.33 62.65
N ALA A 134 20.70 39.08 61.53
CA ALA A 134 20.99 40.54 61.39
C ALA A 134 22.44 41.12 61.57
N ASN A 135 22.86 42.21 60.90
CA ASN A 135 22.38 42.89 59.66
C ASN A 135 23.41 43.93 59.10
N GLN A 136 23.05 44.56 57.96
CA GLN A 136 23.61 45.77 57.32
C GLN A 136 24.71 45.59 56.22
N GLY A 137 24.62 46.43 55.16
CA GLY A 137 25.46 46.43 53.95
C GLY A 137 25.80 47.88 53.54
N PRO A 138 25.67 48.36 52.27
CA PRO A 138 25.28 47.66 51.02
C PRO A 138 26.13 48.03 49.75
N ALA A 139 26.01 47.27 48.64
CA ALA A 139 25.84 47.79 47.25
C ALA A 139 25.96 46.73 46.11
N LYS A 140 24.99 46.76 45.17
CA LYS A 140 25.02 46.37 43.73
C LYS A 140 25.64 45.04 43.24
N GLY A 141 24.76 44.20 42.67
CA GLY A 141 24.88 43.77 41.25
C GLY A 141 25.40 42.35 40.96
N GLN A 142 24.54 41.48 40.43
CA GLN A 142 24.86 40.07 40.10
C GLN A 142 25.18 39.84 38.62
N GLN A 143 26.07 38.87 38.35
CA GLN A 143 26.05 38.01 37.16
C GLN A 143 26.45 36.58 37.56
N GLU A 144 25.77 35.56 37.04
CA GLU A 144 26.12 34.14 37.21
C GLU A 144 26.72 33.56 35.92
N GLY A 145 27.73 32.69 36.07
CA GLY A 145 28.49 32.12 34.95
C GLY A 145 27.98 30.74 34.51
N VAL A 146 28.03 30.49 33.19
CA VAL A 146 27.62 29.21 32.58
C VAL A 146 28.75 28.17 32.70
N TRP A 147 28.39 26.90 32.97
CA TRP A 147 29.32 25.76 32.97
C TRP A 147 29.14 24.86 31.74
N VAL A 148 30.25 24.32 31.21
CA VAL A 148 30.31 23.63 29.91
C VAL A 148 30.97 22.24 30.04
N PRO A 149 30.31 21.14 29.64
CA PRO A 149 30.93 19.82 29.53
C PRO A 149 31.88 19.70 28.33
N LYS A 150 33.03 19.05 28.51
CA LYS A 150 34.04 18.81 27.45
C LYS A 150 33.85 17.48 26.71
N THR A 151 34.49 17.39 25.54
CA THR A 151 34.49 16.26 24.60
C THR A 151 35.59 15.22 24.85
N TYR A 152 35.29 13.96 24.53
CA TYR A 152 36.24 12.94 24.07
C TYR A 152 35.51 12.16 22.95
N ALA A 153 35.96 12.17 21.69
CA ALA A 153 37.16 11.55 21.11
C ALA A 153 36.92 10.07 20.72
N THR A 154 37.11 9.78 19.43
CA THR A 154 36.99 8.43 18.84
C THR A 154 38.20 8.20 17.95
N ALA A 155 38.81 7.01 18.03
CA ALA A 155 40.09 6.74 17.41
C ALA A 155 40.00 6.53 15.88
N SER A 156 41.11 6.82 15.19
CA SER A 156 41.36 6.48 13.79
C SER A 156 42.50 5.47 13.72
N SER A 157 42.41 4.49 12.81
CA SER A 157 43.48 3.52 12.53
C SER A 157 43.97 3.67 11.09
N ALA A 158 45.29 3.73 10.94
CA ALA A 158 46.06 3.97 9.72
C ALA A 158 45.49 3.42 8.40
N ALA A 159 45.56 4.24 7.35
CA ALA A 159 45.66 3.78 5.96
C ALA A 159 47.15 3.76 5.54
N ALA A 160 47.54 2.78 4.73
CA ALA A 160 48.92 2.65 4.23
C ALA A 160 49.22 3.65 3.10
N ALA A 161 50.50 4.00 2.92
CA ALA A 161 50.94 5.00 1.95
C ALA A 161 50.98 4.47 0.49
N PRO A 162 50.65 5.31 -0.51
CA PRO A 162 51.04 5.08 -1.90
C PRO A 162 52.52 5.44 -2.13
N VAL A 163 53.15 4.83 -3.13
CA VAL A 163 54.58 4.96 -3.46
C VAL A 163 54.83 6.18 -4.37
N GLU A 164 55.98 6.85 -4.18
CA GLU A 164 56.44 7.92 -5.07
C GLU A 164 56.85 7.40 -6.46
N VAL A 165 56.47 8.14 -7.51
CA VAL A 165 57.10 8.06 -8.84
C VAL A 165 57.29 9.49 -9.34
N ALA A 166 58.51 9.85 -9.76
CA ALA A 166 58.91 11.23 -10.00
C ALA A 166 58.95 11.63 -11.48
N ALA A 167 58.52 12.87 -11.77
CA ALA A 167 58.86 13.68 -12.95
C ALA A 167 58.66 15.16 -12.56
N ALA A 168 59.71 15.95 -12.32
CA ALA A 168 60.59 16.61 -13.29
C ALA A 168 60.00 17.93 -13.87
N GLU A 169 60.47 19.07 -13.32
CA GLU A 169 60.45 20.37 -14.02
C GLU A 169 61.49 20.35 -15.16
N PRO A 170 61.32 21.10 -16.27
CA PRO A 170 61.53 22.56 -16.30
C PRO A 170 60.44 23.28 -17.16
N SER A 171 60.47 24.57 -17.53
CA SER A 171 61.45 25.68 -17.44
C SER A 171 60.70 27.04 -17.34
N ARG A 172 61.42 28.13 -17.06
CA ARG A 172 60.85 29.49 -16.94
C ARG A 172 60.67 30.23 -18.28
N SER A 173 59.77 31.22 -18.24
CA SER A 173 59.75 32.50 -18.97
C SER A 173 59.64 32.56 -20.50
N SER A 174 58.50 33.10 -20.96
CA SER A 174 58.46 34.29 -21.82
C SER A 174 57.20 35.11 -21.46
N ALA A 175 57.27 36.44 -21.46
CA ALA A 175 56.16 37.31 -21.05
C ALA A 175 55.71 38.23 -22.19
N ALA A 176 54.40 38.34 -22.41
CA ALA A 176 53.80 39.33 -23.31
C ALA A 176 52.33 39.63 -22.94
N VAL A 177 52.00 40.93 -22.90
CA VAL A 177 50.65 41.53 -22.89
C VAL A 177 49.68 41.06 -21.79
N GLU A 178 49.62 41.82 -20.70
CA GLU A 178 48.41 41.88 -19.89
C GLU A 178 47.26 42.55 -20.69
N LYS A 179 46.09 41.93 -20.69
CA LYS A 179 44.80 42.64 -20.74
C LYS A 179 44.04 42.30 -19.48
N ASP A 180 43.38 43.30 -18.89
CA ASP A 180 42.68 43.18 -17.61
C ASP A 180 41.70 42.00 -17.63
N ASN A 181 41.95 41.03 -16.75
CA ASN A 181 41.14 39.83 -16.61
C ASN A 181 40.80 39.54 -15.14
N SER A 182 40.61 40.61 -14.38
CA SER A 182 40.20 40.62 -12.97
C SER A 182 38.98 39.74 -12.68
N LYS A 183 37.97 39.73 -13.57
CA LYS A 183 36.78 38.85 -13.46
C LYS A 183 37.13 37.35 -13.51
N VAL A 184 37.98 36.92 -14.45
CA VAL A 184 38.33 35.49 -14.60
C VAL A 184 39.18 34.98 -13.43
N ARG A 185 40.04 35.82 -12.83
CA ARG A 185 40.74 35.49 -11.56
C ARG A 185 39.81 35.34 -10.36
N GLY A 186 38.62 35.98 -10.36
CA GLY A 186 37.60 35.78 -9.34
C GLY A 186 36.89 34.43 -9.47
N LEU A 187 36.39 34.14 -10.68
CA LEU A 187 35.70 32.88 -10.99
C LEU A 187 36.59 31.65 -10.76
N THR A 188 37.86 31.70 -11.19
CA THR A 188 38.83 30.61 -10.98
C THR A 188 39.30 30.43 -9.53
N LYS A 189 38.86 31.30 -8.58
CA LYS A 189 38.90 31.01 -7.14
C LYS A 189 37.61 30.33 -6.65
N LEU A 190 36.44 30.84 -7.04
CA LEU A 190 35.13 30.26 -6.67
C LEU A 190 34.99 28.78 -7.07
N PHE A 191 35.62 28.35 -8.17
CA PHE A 191 35.59 26.97 -8.65
C PHE A 191 36.72 26.06 -8.13
N LYS A 192 37.54 26.50 -7.15
CA LYS A 192 38.60 25.66 -6.53
C LYS A 192 38.18 24.96 -5.24
N GLY A 193 36.90 24.99 -4.89
CA GLY A 193 36.34 24.29 -3.73
C GLY A 193 34.87 23.91 -3.92
N PRO A 194 34.23 23.29 -2.93
CA PRO A 194 32.81 22.96 -2.97
C PRO A 194 31.94 24.21 -3.16
N LEU A 195 31.02 24.19 -4.13
CA LEU A 195 30.23 25.38 -4.48
C LEU A 195 29.48 25.92 -3.26
N GLY A 196 29.73 27.19 -2.94
CA GLY A 196 29.10 27.88 -1.81
C GLY A 196 29.80 27.71 -0.47
N ALA A 197 30.99 27.09 -0.39
CA ALA A 197 31.77 27.00 0.86
C ALA A 197 31.98 28.38 1.51
N ASP A 198 32.52 29.35 0.75
CA ASP A 198 32.86 30.70 1.21
C ASP A 198 31.65 31.63 1.48
N PHE A 199 30.44 31.22 1.05
CA PHE A 199 29.23 32.03 1.19
C PHE A 199 28.73 32.03 2.64
N ASN A 200 29.03 33.09 3.39
CA ASN A 200 28.58 33.24 4.78
C ASN A 200 27.19 33.88 4.86
N VAL A 201 26.25 33.24 5.56
CA VAL A 201 24.89 33.75 5.77
C VAL A 201 24.89 34.78 6.91
N ASP A 202 24.23 35.90 6.67
CA ASP A 202 24.04 37.01 7.60
C ASP A 202 22.61 37.55 7.56
N ASN A 203 22.29 38.56 8.37
CA ASN A 203 20.96 39.18 8.45
C ASN A 203 20.52 39.89 7.15
N ASN A 204 21.42 40.05 6.16
CA ASN A 204 21.15 40.64 4.85
C ASN A 204 21.06 39.57 3.75
N THR A 205 21.13 38.29 4.12
CA THR A 205 21.14 37.15 3.19
C THR A 205 19.72 36.60 3.01
N PHE A 206 19.24 36.66 1.77
CA PHE A 206 17.92 36.19 1.36
C PHE A 206 18.02 34.94 0.49
N SER A 207 16.89 34.23 0.41
CA SER A 207 16.70 33.02 -0.38
C SER A 207 15.42 33.10 -1.20
N GLN A 208 15.45 32.56 -2.41
CA GLN A 208 14.27 32.35 -3.23
C GLN A 208 14.28 30.92 -3.78
N ALA A 209 13.17 30.20 -3.64
CA ALA A 209 13.01 28.82 -4.09
C ALA A 209 11.83 28.70 -5.08
N GLN A 210 12.16 28.44 -6.34
CA GLN A 210 11.20 28.24 -7.43
C GLN A 210 11.01 26.75 -7.72
N ILE A 211 9.77 26.27 -7.68
CA ILE A 211 9.43 24.93 -8.20
C ILE A 211 9.60 24.92 -9.73
N ARG A 212 10.29 23.90 -10.25
CA ARG A 212 10.52 23.63 -11.68
C ARG A 212 9.74 22.41 -12.19
N ALA A 213 9.62 21.36 -11.37
CA ALA A 213 8.76 20.21 -11.63
C ALA A 213 8.24 19.60 -10.33
N THR A 214 7.03 19.05 -10.38
CA THR A 214 6.38 18.31 -9.30
C THR A 214 5.20 17.50 -9.85
N PHE A 215 5.03 16.28 -9.36
CA PHE A 215 3.90 15.40 -9.69
C PHE A 215 2.83 15.43 -8.58
N TYR A 216 1.72 14.69 -8.76
CA TYR A 216 0.69 14.53 -7.73
C TYR A 216 1.25 14.06 -6.37
N PRO A 217 0.52 14.30 -5.26
CA PRO A 217 0.81 13.67 -3.97
C PRO A 217 0.91 12.15 -4.09
N LYS A 218 1.55 11.48 -3.13
CA LYS A 218 1.48 10.02 -3.04
C LYS A 218 0.01 9.59 -2.82
N PHE A 219 -0.44 8.68 -3.66
CA PHE A 219 -1.77 8.06 -3.60
C PHE A 219 -1.66 6.53 -3.54
N GLU A 220 -2.68 5.89 -2.98
CA GLU A 220 -2.59 4.51 -2.51
C GLU A 220 -3.11 3.45 -3.49
N ASN A 221 -2.79 2.19 -3.19
CA ASN A 221 -3.39 1.05 -3.87
C ASN A 221 -4.73 0.69 -3.20
N GLU A 222 -5.68 0.21 -3.99
CA GLU A 222 -7.04 -0.19 -3.56
C GLU A 222 -7.09 -1.03 -2.25
N LYS A 223 -6.12 -1.93 -2.07
CA LYS A 223 -6.11 -2.94 -1.00
C LYS A 223 -5.88 -2.39 0.40
N SER A 224 -5.42 -1.14 0.50
CA SER A 224 -5.29 -0.44 1.77
C SER A 224 -6.60 0.18 2.24
N ASP A 225 -7.61 0.31 1.37
CA ASP A 225 -8.65 1.32 1.58
C ASP A 225 -10.01 1.02 0.88
N GLN A 226 -10.76 0.07 1.44
CA GLN A 226 -12.19 -0.10 1.12
C GLN A 226 -13.04 1.10 1.59
N GLU A 227 -12.56 1.87 2.57
CA GLU A 227 -13.25 3.08 3.03
C GLU A 227 -13.17 4.17 1.95
N VAL A 228 -12.04 4.36 1.26
CA VAL A 228 -11.93 5.24 0.09
C VAL A 228 -12.85 4.80 -1.05
N ARG A 229 -12.93 3.50 -1.37
CA ARG A 229 -13.87 3.00 -2.41
C ARG A 229 -15.32 3.28 -2.04
N THR A 230 -15.67 3.16 -0.77
CA THR A 230 -17.01 3.48 -0.25
C THR A 230 -17.28 4.99 -0.30
N ARG A 231 -16.36 5.83 0.21
CA ARG A 231 -16.39 7.29 0.15
C ARG A 231 -16.50 7.82 -1.29
N MET A 232 -15.77 7.24 -2.24
CA MET A 232 -15.87 7.58 -3.67
C MET A 232 -17.29 7.33 -4.21
N ILE A 233 -17.88 6.17 -3.90
CA ILE A 233 -19.26 5.85 -4.30
C ILE A 233 -20.26 6.80 -3.61
N GLU A 234 -20.08 7.09 -2.32
CA GLU A 234 -20.95 7.98 -1.55
C GLU A 234 -20.91 9.43 -2.06
N MET A 235 -19.74 10.01 -2.29
CA MET A 235 -19.60 11.39 -2.80
C MET A 235 -20.26 11.58 -4.16
N VAL A 236 -20.08 10.62 -5.08
CA VAL A 236 -20.76 10.63 -6.40
C VAL A 236 -22.26 10.38 -6.23
N SER A 237 -22.68 9.50 -5.32
CA SER A 237 -24.10 9.23 -5.04
C SER A 237 -24.86 10.43 -4.48
N HIS A 238 -24.19 11.33 -3.75
CA HIS A 238 -24.76 12.58 -3.25
C HIS A 238 -24.60 13.77 -4.22
N GLY A 239 -24.09 13.55 -5.44
CA GLY A 239 -23.87 14.62 -6.43
C GLY A 239 -22.77 15.62 -6.06
N GLN A 240 -21.91 15.30 -5.08
CA GLN A 240 -20.84 16.18 -4.62
C GLN A 240 -19.62 16.14 -5.55
N ALA A 241 -19.47 15.06 -6.33
CA ALA A 241 -18.30 14.76 -7.13
C ALA A 241 -18.65 13.99 -8.41
N THR A 242 -17.70 13.95 -9.34
CA THR A 242 -17.60 12.92 -10.38
C THR A 242 -16.37 12.05 -10.09
N LEU A 243 -16.45 10.74 -10.29
CA LEU A 243 -15.26 9.88 -10.34
C LEU A 243 -14.70 9.88 -11.77
N GLU A 244 -13.45 10.27 -11.90
CA GLU A 244 -12.63 10.12 -13.10
C GLU A 244 -11.85 8.81 -13.04
N VAL A 245 -11.72 8.11 -14.17
CA VAL A 245 -10.83 6.96 -14.32
C VAL A 245 -10.01 7.10 -15.59
N SER A 246 -8.73 6.72 -15.55
CA SER A 246 -7.86 6.68 -16.72
C SER A 246 -7.01 5.41 -16.76
N LEU A 247 -6.54 5.01 -17.95
CA LEU A 247 -5.65 3.85 -18.07
C LEU A 247 -4.34 4.10 -17.32
N LYS A 248 -3.87 3.10 -16.58
CA LYS A 248 -2.48 3.11 -16.12
C LYS A 248 -1.59 2.38 -17.13
N HIS A 249 -0.86 3.16 -17.90
CA HIS A 249 0.28 2.69 -18.69
C HIS A 249 1.42 2.22 -17.78
N SER A 250 2.26 1.32 -18.28
CA SER A 250 3.54 0.98 -17.64
C SER A 250 4.68 1.68 -18.36
N GLY A 251 5.29 2.66 -17.69
CA GLY A 251 6.48 3.34 -18.17
C GLY A 251 7.29 3.92 -17.01
N SER A 252 8.05 4.96 -17.30
CA SER A 252 8.76 5.78 -16.31
C SER A 252 8.15 7.19 -16.24
N LEU A 253 8.05 7.78 -15.05
CA LEU A 253 7.59 9.15 -14.89
C LEU A 253 8.62 10.12 -15.48
N PHE A 254 8.21 10.83 -16.54
CA PHE A 254 8.96 11.90 -17.18
C PHE A 254 8.20 13.23 -17.02
N MET A 255 8.92 14.30 -16.69
CA MET A 255 8.37 15.63 -16.47
C MET A 255 9.19 16.67 -17.24
N TYR A 256 8.52 17.66 -17.82
CA TYR A 256 9.15 18.63 -18.70
C TYR A 256 8.49 20.01 -18.51
N ALA A 257 9.29 21.06 -18.37
CA ALA A 257 8.81 22.40 -18.05
C ALA A 257 9.26 23.47 -19.06
N GLY A 258 9.73 23.05 -20.24
CA GLY A 258 10.49 23.85 -21.20
C GLY A 258 11.97 23.44 -21.24
N HIS A 259 12.75 24.09 -22.10
CA HIS A 259 14.18 23.83 -22.30
C HIS A 259 15.03 24.46 -21.19
N ASP A 260 14.91 25.79 -21.00
CA ASP A 260 15.29 26.46 -19.75
C ASP A 260 14.52 25.84 -18.58
N GLY A 261 13.25 25.49 -18.83
CA GLY A 261 12.33 24.79 -17.94
C GLY A 261 12.97 23.67 -17.13
N GLY A 262 13.60 22.74 -17.84
CA GLY A 262 14.26 21.55 -17.34
C GLY A 262 13.49 20.26 -17.68
N ALA A 263 14.24 19.20 -17.95
CA ALA A 263 13.75 17.84 -18.16
C ALA A 263 14.08 16.96 -16.94
N TYR A 264 13.09 16.24 -16.41
CA TYR A 264 13.16 15.57 -15.12
C TYR A 264 12.58 14.16 -15.17
N ALA A 265 13.23 13.23 -14.47
CA ALA A 265 12.75 11.87 -14.26
C ALA A 265 12.37 11.66 -12.78
N LYS A 266 11.88 10.47 -12.42
CA LYS A 266 11.67 10.06 -11.01
C LYS A 266 12.94 10.33 -10.17
N ASN A 267 12.89 11.36 -9.33
CA ASN A 267 13.92 11.73 -8.34
C ASN A 267 15.34 12.01 -8.92
N SER A 268 15.44 12.32 -10.23
CA SER A 268 16.70 12.54 -10.96
C SER A 268 16.52 13.45 -12.19
N PHE A 269 17.62 13.99 -12.72
CA PHE A 269 17.71 14.71 -14.00
C PHE A 269 19.13 14.55 -14.58
N GLY A 270 19.35 14.95 -15.84
CA GLY A 270 20.68 14.95 -16.45
C GLY A 270 21.23 13.53 -16.72
N ASN A 271 20.36 12.61 -17.13
CA ASN A 271 20.65 11.18 -17.33
C ASN A 271 19.94 10.60 -18.57
N MET A 272 20.14 9.30 -18.82
CA MET A 272 19.50 8.56 -19.91
C MET A 272 17.97 8.72 -19.94
N TYR A 273 17.28 8.56 -18.80
CA TYR A 273 15.81 8.69 -18.72
C TYR A 273 15.32 10.07 -19.20
N THR A 274 16.02 11.16 -18.84
CA THR A 274 15.63 12.50 -19.32
C THR A 274 16.02 12.76 -20.76
N ALA A 275 17.11 12.18 -21.26
CA ALA A 275 17.49 12.28 -22.68
C ALA A 275 16.48 11.55 -23.58
N VAL A 276 16.13 10.31 -23.23
CA VAL A 276 15.09 9.52 -23.93
C VAL A 276 13.73 10.22 -23.87
N GLY A 277 13.36 10.79 -22.72
CA GLY A 277 12.11 11.56 -22.59
C GLY A 277 12.05 12.78 -23.51
N VAL A 278 13.13 13.55 -23.62
CA VAL A 278 13.23 14.70 -24.53
C VAL A 278 13.17 14.27 -26.00
N PHE A 279 13.89 13.20 -26.38
CA PHE A 279 13.83 12.64 -27.74
C PHE A 279 12.42 12.20 -28.12
N VAL A 280 11.76 11.40 -27.26
CA VAL A 280 10.41 10.87 -27.56
C VAL A 280 9.37 12.00 -27.61
N LEU A 281 9.44 12.99 -26.72
CA LEU A 281 8.59 14.18 -26.80
C LEU A 281 8.83 14.96 -28.10
N GLY A 282 10.09 15.13 -28.51
CA GLY A 282 10.44 15.73 -29.80
C GLY A 282 9.85 14.97 -30.99
N ARG A 283 9.88 13.63 -30.95
CA ARG A 283 9.28 12.75 -31.98
C ARG A 283 7.75 12.87 -32.04
N MET A 284 7.06 12.95 -30.90
CA MET A 284 5.60 13.17 -30.89
C MET A 284 5.23 14.50 -31.56
N PHE A 285 6.05 15.56 -31.42
CA PHE A 285 5.84 16.80 -32.17
C PHE A 285 6.06 16.64 -33.68
N LEU A 286 7.03 15.83 -34.11
CA LEU A 286 7.25 15.51 -35.53
C LEU A 286 6.08 14.71 -36.13
N GLU A 287 5.57 13.69 -35.43
CA GLU A 287 4.37 12.94 -35.84
C GLU A 287 3.11 13.84 -35.95
N ALA A 288 2.95 14.76 -35.00
CA ALA A 288 1.74 15.57 -34.88
C ALA A 288 1.71 16.83 -35.77
N TRP A 289 2.88 17.39 -36.11
CA TRP A 289 3.02 18.67 -36.83
C TRP A 289 3.89 18.61 -38.10
N GLY A 290 4.58 17.49 -38.36
CA GLY A 290 5.39 17.30 -39.56
C GLY A 290 6.45 18.41 -39.72
N PRO A 291 6.55 19.06 -40.90
CA PRO A 291 7.49 20.16 -41.13
C PRO A 291 7.38 21.34 -40.14
N GLU A 292 6.20 21.59 -39.56
CA GLU A 292 6.02 22.67 -38.58
C GLU A 292 6.58 22.35 -37.18
N ALA A 293 6.97 21.10 -36.90
CA ALA A 293 7.31 20.64 -35.56
C ALA A 293 8.34 21.53 -34.85
N ARG A 294 9.42 21.94 -35.51
CA ARG A 294 10.47 22.81 -34.90
C ARG A 294 9.91 24.15 -34.41
N ARG A 295 9.00 24.75 -35.18
CA ARG A 295 8.30 25.99 -34.81
C ARG A 295 7.39 25.75 -33.60
N LYS A 296 6.64 24.64 -33.60
CA LYS A 296 5.71 24.30 -32.53
C LYS A 296 6.37 23.87 -31.22
N GLN A 297 7.53 23.21 -31.29
CA GLN A 297 8.39 22.92 -30.13
C GLN A 297 8.89 24.22 -29.49
N ALA A 298 9.36 25.18 -30.30
CA ALA A 298 9.76 26.50 -29.80
C ALA A 298 8.58 27.24 -29.14
N GLU A 299 7.45 27.41 -29.85
CA GLU A 299 6.22 28.02 -29.28
C GLU A 299 5.73 27.32 -28.00
N PHE A 300 5.95 26.01 -27.88
CA PHE A 300 5.55 25.21 -26.72
C PHE A 300 6.46 25.44 -25.52
N ASN A 301 7.77 25.43 -25.69
CA ASN A 301 8.74 25.74 -24.64
C ASN A 301 8.51 27.15 -24.09
N ASP A 302 8.38 28.11 -25.01
CA ASP A 302 8.06 29.51 -24.77
C ASP A 302 6.78 29.67 -23.92
N PHE A 303 5.76 28.85 -24.19
CA PHE A 303 4.53 28.79 -23.38
C PHE A 303 4.75 28.19 -21.99
N LEU A 304 5.43 27.04 -21.89
CA LEU A 304 5.68 26.36 -20.60
C LEU A 304 6.47 27.26 -19.64
N GLU A 305 7.50 27.94 -20.14
CA GLU A 305 8.35 28.85 -19.37
C GLU A 305 7.58 30.12 -18.97
N LYS A 306 6.95 30.82 -19.93
CA LYS A 306 6.23 32.08 -19.66
C LYS A 306 4.97 31.91 -18.83
N LYS A 307 4.37 30.71 -18.79
CA LYS A 307 3.24 30.37 -17.90
C LYS A 307 3.66 29.57 -16.66
N ARG A 308 4.94 29.20 -16.55
CA ARG A 308 5.51 28.36 -15.48
C ARG A 308 4.69 27.08 -15.26
N VAL A 309 4.53 26.32 -16.34
CA VAL A 309 3.79 25.05 -16.40
C VAL A 309 4.78 23.90 -16.58
N CYS A 310 4.59 22.84 -15.80
CA CYS A 310 5.26 21.55 -15.99
C CYS A 310 4.23 20.55 -16.51
N ILE A 311 4.54 19.88 -17.62
CA ILE A 311 3.81 18.69 -18.07
C ILE A 311 4.42 17.45 -17.42
N SER A 312 3.58 16.48 -17.09
CA SER A 312 3.97 15.16 -16.57
C SER A 312 3.42 14.08 -17.48
N MET A 313 4.25 13.10 -17.80
CA MET A 313 3.95 12.02 -18.74
C MET A 313 4.41 10.68 -18.18
N GLU A 314 3.73 9.60 -18.57
CA GLU A 314 4.34 8.28 -18.52
C GLU A 314 5.13 8.10 -19.84
N LEU A 315 6.44 7.90 -19.73
CA LEU A 315 7.35 7.58 -20.84
C LEU A 315 7.37 6.07 -21.01
N VAL A 316 6.79 5.59 -22.11
CA VAL A 316 6.58 4.18 -22.39
C VAL A 316 7.55 3.76 -23.50
N THR A 317 8.57 2.98 -23.14
CA THR A 317 9.59 2.50 -24.09
C THR A 317 10.19 1.16 -23.67
N ALA A 318 10.69 0.39 -24.63
CA ALA A 318 11.47 -0.82 -24.40
C ALA A 318 12.98 -0.57 -24.16
N VAL A 319 13.46 0.67 -24.33
CA VAL A 319 14.89 1.04 -24.23
C VAL A 319 15.39 1.20 -22.78
N LEU A 320 14.50 1.61 -21.88
CA LEU A 320 14.78 1.88 -20.46
C LEU A 320 14.51 0.67 -19.54
N GLY A 321 14.31 -0.53 -20.11
CA GLY A 321 14.13 -1.78 -19.35
C GLY A 321 12.69 -2.23 -19.13
N ASP A 322 12.54 -3.41 -18.53
CA ASP A 322 11.27 -4.15 -18.47
C ASP A 322 10.39 -3.74 -17.26
N HIS A 323 9.34 -2.96 -17.52
CA HIS A 323 8.38 -2.49 -16.50
C HIS A 323 7.05 -3.29 -16.42
N GLY A 324 6.69 -4.06 -17.45
CA GLY A 324 5.41 -4.80 -17.53
C GLY A 324 5.29 -5.68 -18.78
N GLN A 325 4.84 -5.10 -19.89
CA GLN A 325 5.01 -5.63 -21.25
C GLN A 325 5.94 -4.66 -22.02
N ARG A 326 6.82 -5.19 -22.87
CA ARG A 326 7.63 -4.38 -23.79
C ARG A 326 6.71 -3.73 -24.82
N PRO A 327 6.67 -2.39 -24.94
CA PRO A 327 5.77 -1.72 -25.86
C PRO A 327 6.21 -1.90 -27.32
N ILE A 328 5.24 -1.89 -28.21
CA ILE A 328 5.42 -2.07 -29.66
C ILE A 328 6.12 -0.83 -30.24
N ASP A 329 5.62 0.36 -29.90
CA ASP A 329 6.14 1.70 -30.23
C ASP A 329 6.72 2.39 -28.98
N ASP A 330 7.56 3.43 -29.14
CA ASP A 330 8.12 4.21 -28.03
C ASP A 330 7.48 5.60 -27.99
N TYR A 331 6.72 5.91 -26.93
CA TYR A 331 5.87 7.11 -26.86
C TYR A 331 5.79 7.71 -25.45
N VAL A 332 5.25 8.93 -25.37
CA VAL A 332 4.84 9.58 -24.11
C VAL A 332 3.33 9.76 -24.10
N VAL A 333 2.72 9.68 -22.92
CA VAL A 333 1.29 9.99 -22.71
C VAL A 333 1.15 10.95 -21.54
N VAL A 334 0.41 12.04 -21.72
CA VAL A 334 0.26 13.09 -20.69
C VAL A 334 -0.64 12.59 -19.56
N THR A 335 -0.16 12.70 -18.32
CA THR A 335 -0.82 12.21 -17.10
C THR A 335 -1.14 13.32 -16.10
N ALA A 336 -0.42 14.44 -16.16
CA ALA A 336 -0.75 15.65 -15.41
C ALA A 336 -0.22 16.91 -16.12
N VAL A 337 -0.88 18.04 -15.90
CA VAL A 337 -0.36 19.38 -16.25
C VAL A 337 -0.44 20.24 -15.00
N THR A 338 0.69 20.85 -14.62
CA THR A 338 0.84 21.52 -13.32
C THR A 338 1.28 22.97 -13.53
N ALA A 339 0.43 23.93 -13.16
CA ALA A 339 0.82 25.34 -13.02
C ALA A 339 1.57 25.53 -11.69
N LEU A 340 2.83 25.97 -11.78
CA LEU A 340 3.75 26.01 -10.64
C LEU A 340 3.67 27.34 -9.87
N GLY A 341 3.50 28.46 -10.58
CA GLY A 341 3.17 29.77 -10.00
C GLY A 341 4.07 30.27 -8.85
N HIS A 342 3.56 31.19 -8.04
CA HIS A 342 4.24 31.75 -6.86
C HIS A 342 3.62 31.26 -5.53
N GLY A 343 2.89 30.14 -5.57
CA GLY A 343 2.15 29.57 -4.44
C GLY A 343 2.05 28.05 -4.55
N LYS A 344 1.05 27.44 -3.87
CA LYS A 344 0.81 25.99 -3.93
C LYS A 344 0.59 25.57 -5.40
N PRO A 345 1.35 24.58 -5.93
CA PRO A 345 1.14 24.03 -7.26
C PRO A 345 -0.33 23.65 -7.52
N LYS A 346 -0.84 24.03 -8.69
CA LYS A 346 -2.20 23.70 -9.14
C LYS A 346 -2.12 22.73 -10.32
N PHE A 347 -2.76 21.58 -10.17
CA PHE A 347 -2.93 20.61 -11.25
C PHE A 347 -4.19 20.98 -12.04
N TYR A 348 -4.11 20.90 -13.36
CA TYR A 348 -5.27 21.09 -14.24
C TYR A 348 -6.34 20.01 -13.94
N SER A 349 -7.60 20.38 -14.12
CA SER A 349 -8.69 19.40 -14.27
C SER A 349 -8.52 18.62 -15.58
N THR A 350 -9.09 17.43 -15.67
CA THR A 350 -8.90 16.59 -16.87
C THR A 350 -9.55 17.13 -18.14
N PRO A 351 -10.67 17.90 -18.10
CA PRO A 351 -11.09 18.73 -19.24
C PRO A 351 -10.00 19.73 -19.67
N GLU A 352 -9.38 20.48 -18.75
CA GLU A 352 -8.29 21.41 -19.09
C GLU A 352 -7.05 20.69 -19.63
N LEU A 353 -6.71 19.51 -19.09
CA LEU A 353 -5.63 18.66 -19.58
C LEU A 353 -5.90 18.20 -21.01
N ILE A 354 -7.12 17.76 -21.33
CA ILE A 354 -7.51 17.33 -22.68
C ILE A 354 -7.54 18.52 -23.65
N ALA A 355 -8.06 19.68 -23.24
CA ALA A 355 -7.99 20.92 -24.03
C ALA A 355 -6.53 21.32 -24.34
N PHE A 356 -5.66 21.30 -23.33
CA PHE A 356 -4.23 21.57 -23.46
C PHE A 356 -3.55 20.57 -24.42
N CYS A 357 -3.79 19.28 -24.24
CA CYS A 357 -3.18 18.24 -25.08
C CYS A 357 -3.66 18.33 -26.53
N ARG A 358 -4.97 18.53 -26.78
CA ARG A 358 -5.51 18.69 -28.14
C ARG A 358 -5.01 19.96 -28.81
N LYS A 359 -4.86 21.08 -28.07
CA LYS A 359 -4.27 22.33 -28.57
C LYS A 359 -2.83 22.14 -29.07
N TRP A 360 -2.01 21.38 -28.33
CA TRP A 360 -0.60 21.13 -28.68
C TRP A 360 -0.38 19.84 -29.50
N ARG A 361 -1.46 19.08 -29.76
CA ARG A 361 -1.46 17.72 -30.34
C ARG A 361 -0.58 16.71 -29.58
N LEU A 362 -0.49 16.87 -28.27
CA LEU A 362 0.21 15.93 -27.37
C LEU A 362 -0.65 14.69 -27.08
N PRO A 363 -0.06 13.50 -26.85
CA PRO A 363 -0.88 12.31 -26.65
C PRO A 363 -1.68 12.31 -25.34
N THR A 364 -3.01 12.31 -25.45
CA THR A 364 -3.95 12.08 -24.34
C THR A 364 -4.09 10.60 -23.99
N ASN A 365 -4.25 10.33 -22.70
CA ASN A 365 -4.70 9.06 -22.14
C ASN A 365 -6.19 8.78 -22.48
N HIS A 366 -6.64 7.54 -22.36
CA HIS A 366 -8.08 7.18 -22.37
C HIS A 366 -8.67 7.50 -21.00
N VAL A 367 -9.80 8.21 -20.97
CA VAL A 367 -10.46 8.71 -19.75
C VAL A 367 -11.95 8.34 -19.77
N TRP A 368 -12.47 7.96 -18.61
CA TRP A 368 -13.89 7.71 -18.35
C TRP A 368 -14.37 8.55 -17.16
N LEU A 369 -15.61 9.05 -17.22
CA LEU A 369 -16.25 9.78 -16.13
C LEU A 369 -17.50 9.03 -15.63
N PHE A 370 -17.64 8.96 -14.31
CA PHE A 370 -18.73 8.31 -13.59
C PHE A 370 -19.32 9.31 -12.58
N SER A 371 -20.45 9.89 -12.96
CA SER A 371 -21.16 10.99 -12.30
C SER A 371 -22.40 10.55 -11.51
N THR A 372 -22.82 9.28 -11.62
CA THR A 372 -24.02 8.77 -10.98
C THR A 372 -23.69 7.57 -10.08
N ARG A 373 -24.55 7.31 -9.08
CA ARG A 373 -24.48 6.08 -8.26
C ARG A 373 -24.48 4.81 -9.12
N LYS A 374 -25.19 4.83 -10.27
CA LYS A 374 -25.31 3.68 -11.18
C LYS A 374 -24.03 3.45 -11.97
N SER A 375 -23.45 4.49 -12.55
CA SER A 375 -22.20 4.38 -13.32
C SER A 375 -21.00 4.08 -12.41
N VAL A 376 -20.87 4.74 -11.25
CA VAL A 376 -19.74 4.51 -10.33
C VAL A 376 -19.74 3.12 -9.67
N THR A 377 -20.91 2.56 -9.32
CA THR A 377 -20.98 1.18 -8.79
C THR A 377 -20.78 0.13 -9.88
N SER A 378 -21.26 0.39 -11.10
CA SER A 378 -21.03 -0.47 -12.26
C SER A 378 -19.54 -0.51 -12.64
N PHE A 379 -18.85 0.64 -12.66
CA PHE A 379 -17.39 0.71 -12.81
C PHE A 379 -16.65 -0.23 -11.85
N PHE A 380 -16.93 -0.08 -10.55
CA PHE A 380 -16.26 -0.86 -9.52
C PHE A 380 -16.61 -2.36 -9.58
N ALA A 381 -17.80 -2.74 -10.04
CA ALA A 381 -18.16 -4.13 -10.30
C ALA A 381 -17.50 -4.70 -11.59
N ALA A 382 -17.40 -3.90 -12.65
CA ALA A 382 -16.73 -4.28 -13.90
C ALA A 382 -15.23 -4.52 -13.70
N TYR A 383 -14.57 -3.67 -12.88
CA TYR A 383 -13.18 -3.90 -12.49
C TYR A 383 -13.03 -5.16 -11.62
N ASP A 384 -13.88 -5.40 -10.61
CA ASP A 384 -13.81 -6.64 -9.80
C ASP A 384 -13.96 -7.89 -10.70
N ALA A 385 -14.89 -7.86 -11.65
CA ALA A 385 -15.08 -8.90 -12.66
C ALA A 385 -13.88 -9.10 -13.59
N LEU A 386 -12.99 -8.11 -13.74
CA LEU A 386 -11.81 -8.18 -14.62
C LEU A 386 -10.47 -8.24 -13.86
N CYS A 387 -10.43 -8.07 -12.54
CA CYS A 387 -9.19 -7.86 -11.79
C CYS A 387 -8.19 -9.03 -11.87
N GLU A 388 -8.66 -10.25 -12.17
CA GLU A 388 -7.85 -11.48 -12.27
C GLU A 388 -7.45 -11.90 -13.71
N GLU A 389 -8.04 -11.31 -14.74
CA GLU A 389 -7.85 -11.75 -16.16
C GLU A 389 -7.85 -10.59 -17.17
N GLY A 390 -7.98 -9.35 -16.68
CA GLY A 390 -8.08 -8.13 -17.48
C GLY A 390 -6.88 -7.93 -18.41
N THR A 391 -7.21 -7.56 -19.64
CA THR A 391 -6.33 -7.13 -20.72
C THR A 391 -6.94 -5.87 -21.33
N ALA A 392 -6.16 -5.08 -22.08
CA ALA A 392 -6.56 -3.75 -22.54
C ALA A 392 -7.90 -3.76 -23.31
N THR A 393 -8.06 -4.64 -24.32
CA THR A 393 -9.31 -4.73 -25.11
C THR A 393 -10.57 -4.95 -24.24
N PRO A 394 -10.69 -6.02 -23.44
CA PRO A 394 -11.90 -6.25 -22.65
C PRO A 394 -12.09 -5.25 -21.50
N VAL A 395 -11.02 -4.63 -20.98
CA VAL A 395 -11.13 -3.58 -19.97
C VAL A 395 -11.69 -2.29 -20.59
N CYS A 396 -11.08 -1.77 -21.67
CA CYS A 396 -11.57 -0.57 -22.33
C CYS A 396 -13.04 -0.75 -22.76
N LYS A 397 -13.38 -1.85 -23.45
CA LYS A 397 -14.76 -2.11 -23.87
C LYS A 397 -15.75 -2.10 -22.69
N ALA A 398 -15.43 -2.78 -21.58
CA ALA A 398 -16.34 -2.83 -20.43
C ALA A 398 -16.50 -1.45 -19.76
N LEU A 399 -15.48 -0.59 -19.81
CA LEU A 399 -15.53 0.78 -19.27
C LEU A 399 -16.25 1.76 -20.20
N ASP A 400 -16.05 1.63 -21.52
CA ASP A 400 -16.77 2.40 -22.54
C ASP A 400 -18.29 2.14 -22.49
N GLU A 401 -18.72 0.94 -22.07
CA GLU A 401 -20.13 0.58 -21.91
C GLU A 401 -20.74 0.96 -20.52
N VAL A 402 -19.94 1.29 -19.49
CA VAL A 402 -20.45 1.67 -18.15
C VAL A 402 -20.25 3.14 -17.77
N ALA A 403 -19.48 3.91 -18.55
CA ALA A 403 -19.19 5.32 -18.26
C ALA A 403 -20.30 6.26 -18.74
N ASP A 404 -20.49 7.38 -18.02
CA ASP A 404 -21.42 8.43 -18.48
C ASP A 404 -20.78 9.25 -19.63
N ILE A 405 -19.45 9.39 -19.61
CA ILE A 405 -18.64 9.94 -20.70
C ILE A 405 -17.38 9.09 -20.86
N SER A 406 -17.11 8.62 -22.08
CA SER A 406 -15.81 8.06 -22.49
C SER A 406 -15.08 9.03 -23.42
N VAL A 407 -13.77 9.18 -23.23
CA VAL A 407 -12.88 9.91 -24.12
C VAL A 407 -11.70 9.00 -24.49
N PRO A 408 -11.62 8.50 -25.75
CA PRO A 408 -10.58 7.58 -26.15
C PRO A 408 -9.18 8.23 -26.13
N GLY A 409 -8.18 7.39 -25.86
CA GLY A 409 -6.77 7.78 -25.97
C GLY A 409 -6.37 8.13 -27.40
N SER A 410 -5.52 9.13 -27.54
CA SER A 410 -5.03 9.62 -28.85
C SER A 410 -4.14 8.62 -29.61
N LYS A 411 -3.34 7.83 -28.87
CA LYS A 411 -2.68 6.61 -29.32
C LYS A 411 -3.37 5.44 -28.60
N ASP A 412 -3.78 4.42 -29.35
CA ASP A 412 -4.48 3.25 -28.84
C ASP A 412 -3.52 2.31 -28.08
N HIS A 413 -3.84 1.97 -26.82
CA HIS A 413 -2.97 1.17 -25.95
C HIS A 413 -2.61 -0.20 -26.55
N VAL A 414 -3.55 -0.87 -27.22
CA VAL A 414 -3.32 -2.19 -27.82
C VAL A 414 -2.33 -2.09 -28.97
N LYS A 415 -2.42 -1.05 -29.80
CA LYS A 415 -1.51 -0.80 -30.93
C LYS A 415 -0.11 -0.40 -30.50
N VAL A 416 0.05 0.42 -29.45
CA VAL A 416 1.38 0.97 -29.08
C VAL A 416 2.06 0.24 -27.92
N GLN A 417 1.32 -0.31 -26.97
CA GLN A 417 1.87 -1.01 -25.79
C GLN A 417 1.49 -2.51 -25.74
N GLY A 418 0.33 -2.88 -26.29
CA GLY A 418 -0.19 -4.24 -26.31
C GLY A 418 -1.34 -4.47 -25.33
N GLU A 419 -1.71 -5.73 -25.13
CA GLU A 419 -2.87 -6.16 -24.33
C GLU A 419 -2.61 -6.21 -22.82
N ILE A 420 -1.36 -6.23 -22.35
CA ILE A 420 -1.05 -6.24 -20.91
C ILE A 420 -1.11 -4.82 -20.35
N LEU A 421 -2.31 -4.46 -19.91
CA LEU A 421 -2.58 -3.23 -19.16
C LEU A 421 -2.13 -3.38 -17.69
N GLU A 422 -1.46 -2.37 -17.12
CA GLU A 422 -1.05 -2.41 -15.71
C GLU A 422 -2.27 -2.39 -14.77
N GLY A 423 -3.23 -1.53 -15.10
CA GLY A 423 -4.27 -1.12 -14.18
C GLY A 423 -5.00 0.14 -14.62
N LEU A 424 -5.64 0.78 -13.65
CA LEU A 424 -6.40 2.02 -13.82
C LEU A 424 -6.03 2.97 -12.68
N VAL A 425 -6.10 4.28 -12.93
CA VAL A 425 -6.06 5.31 -11.89
C VAL A 425 -7.47 5.90 -11.78
N ALA A 426 -8.05 5.85 -10.59
CA ALA A 426 -9.38 6.42 -10.33
C ALA A 426 -9.28 7.56 -9.31
N ARG A 427 -9.88 8.72 -9.60
CA ARG A 427 -9.71 9.99 -8.88
C ARG A 427 -11.06 10.70 -8.72
N ILE A 428 -11.31 11.31 -7.56
CA ILE A 428 -12.42 12.25 -7.38
C ILE A 428 -12.08 13.62 -7.98
N VAL A 429 -13.01 14.13 -8.79
CA VAL A 429 -12.97 15.47 -9.39
C VAL A 429 -14.29 16.21 -9.15
N SER A 430 -14.26 17.53 -9.36
CA SER A 430 -15.41 18.43 -9.19
C SER A 430 -16.65 17.94 -9.93
N HIS A 431 -17.83 18.08 -9.36
CA HIS A 431 -19.10 17.63 -9.96
C HIS A 431 -19.28 18.11 -11.41
N ASP A 432 -18.95 19.38 -11.69
CA ASP A 432 -19.14 19.97 -13.02
C ASP A 432 -18.08 19.56 -14.05
N SER A 433 -17.11 18.70 -13.68
CA SER A 433 -16.09 18.17 -14.61
C SER A 433 -16.72 17.48 -15.82
N SER A 434 -17.87 16.83 -15.66
CA SER A 434 -18.59 16.15 -16.75
C SER A 434 -19.17 17.15 -17.77
N LYS A 435 -19.80 18.24 -17.27
CA LYS A 435 -20.30 19.35 -18.12
C LYS A 435 -19.14 20.09 -18.80
N HIS A 436 -18.05 20.29 -18.08
CA HIS A 436 -16.84 20.93 -18.62
C HIS A 436 -16.17 20.05 -19.68
N MET A 437 -16.15 18.72 -19.49
CA MET A 437 -15.67 17.75 -20.48
C MET A 437 -16.46 17.87 -21.78
N GLU A 438 -17.79 17.82 -21.73
CA GLU A 438 -18.65 18.01 -22.90
C GLU A 438 -18.33 19.30 -23.67
N LYS A 439 -18.12 20.41 -22.96
CA LYS A 439 -17.75 21.70 -23.56
C LYS A 439 -16.39 21.62 -24.25
N VAL A 440 -15.36 21.11 -23.57
CA VAL A 440 -14.01 20.94 -24.12
C VAL A 440 -14.01 20.02 -25.35
N LEU A 441 -14.78 18.92 -25.32
CA LEU A 441 -14.87 18.00 -26.45
C LEU A 441 -15.49 18.65 -27.71
N LYS A 442 -16.36 19.65 -27.53
CA LYS A 442 -16.98 20.45 -28.61
C LYS A 442 -16.06 21.58 -29.10
N GLU A 443 -15.36 22.27 -28.19
CA GLU A 443 -14.45 23.38 -28.52
C GLU A 443 -13.10 22.91 -29.10
N PHE A 444 -12.60 21.75 -28.66
CA PHE A 444 -11.32 21.17 -29.07
C PHE A 444 -11.55 19.76 -29.63
N PRO A 445 -11.99 19.60 -30.90
CA PRO A 445 -12.13 18.29 -31.52
C PRO A 445 -10.76 17.58 -31.70
N PRO A 446 -10.74 16.24 -31.87
CA PRO A 446 -9.52 15.52 -32.21
C PRO A 446 -8.92 16.03 -33.54
N SER A 447 -7.63 16.37 -33.54
CA SER A 447 -6.91 16.70 -34.78
C SER A 447 -6.35 15.44 -35.43
N PRO A 448 -6.36 15.31 -36.78
CA PRO A 448 -5.64 14.25 -37.47
C PRO A 448 -4.12 14.42 -37.30
N PHE A 449 -3.40 13.31 -37.18
CA PHE A 449 -1.94 13.30 -37.26
C PHE A 449 -1.50 13.53 -38.72
N VAL A 450 -0.53 14.42 -38.92
CA VAL A 450 -0.08 14.83 -40.27
C VAL A 450 1.12 14.01 -40.74
N GLY A 451 1.94 13.49 -39.81
CA GLY A 451 3.19 12.80 -40.13
C GLY A 451 3.11 11.29 -40.33
N ALA A 452 1.95 10.71 -40.62
CA ALA A 452 1.79 9.26 -40.77
C ALA A 452 2.59 8.67 -41.95
N ASP A 453 2.77 9.45 -43.02
CA ASP A 453 3.47 9.06 -44.25
C ASP A 453 4.83 9.79 -44.43
N LEU A 454 5.40 10.34 -43.36
CA LEU A 454 6.68 11.06 -43.39
C LEU A 454 7.83 10.22 -42.83
N ASP A 455 9.02 10.37 -43.39
CA ASP A 455 10.25 9.91 -42.75
C ASP A 455 10.53 10.77 -41.50
N LEU A 456 10.45 10.14 -40.33
CA LEU A 456 10.68 10.76 -39.02
C LEU A 456 12.15 10.64 -38.56
N GLY A 457 13.03 10.12 -39.43
CA GLY A 457 14.40 9.79 -39.08
C GLY A 457 14.51 8.57 -38.14
N PRO A 458 15.74 8.20 -37.73
CA PRO A 458 16.00 6.99 -36.97
C PRO A 458 15.16 6.93 -35.70
N SER A 459 14.61 5.75 -35.40
CA SER A 459 13.83 5.51 -34.18
C SER A 459 14.70 5.60 -32.93
N LEU A 460 14.05 5.72 -31.76
CA LEU A 460 14.73 5.66 -30.47
C LEU A 460 15.61 4.40 -30.37
N ARG A 461 15.11 3.26 -30.88
CA ARG A 461 15.78 1.96 -30.85
C ARG A 461 17.02 1.94 -31.74
N GLU A 462 16.97 2.59 -32.90
CA GLU A 462 18.12 2.67 -33.83
C GLU A 462 19.20 3.62 -33.32
N VAL A 463 18.84 4.81 -32.81
CA VAL A 463 19.80 5.74 -32.18
C VAL A 463 20.47 5.07 -30.98
N CYS A 464 19.70 4.36 -30.15
CA CYS A 464 20.23 3.59 -29.03
C CYS A 464 21.07 2.37 -29.48
N ALA A 465 20.72 1.71 -30.58
CA ALA A 465 21.47 0.57 -31.11
C ALA A 465 22.82 0.96 -31.75
N ALA A 466 22.92 2.17 -32.31
CA ALA A 466 24.14 2.67 -32.93
C ALA A 466 25.21 3.12 -31.92
N ASN A 467 24.80 3.62 -30.75
CA ASN A 467 25.70 4.30 -29.79
C ASN A 467 26.04 3.46 -28.54
N ARG A 468 26.07 2.12 -28.66
CA ARG A 468 26.14 1.16 -27.53
C ARG A 468 27.51 0.99 -26.88
N SER A 469 28.46 1.87 -27.16
CA SER A 469 29.81 1.87 -26.59
C SER A 469 29.99 2.83 -25.40
N ASP A 470 29.16 3.86 -25.27
CA ASP A 470 29.33 4.94 -24.27
C ASP A 470 27.97 5.62 -23.98
N GLU A 471 27.56 5.68 -22.69
CA GLU A 471 26.31 6.34 -22.28
C GLU A 471 26.29 7.81 -22.69
N LYS A 472 27.45 8.49 -22.66
CA LYS A 472 27.55 9.92 -22.98
C LYS A 472 27.37 10.18 -24.47
N GLN A 473 27.92 9.32 -25.34
CA GLN A 473 27.66 9.34 -26.78
C GLN A 473 26.19 9.02 -27.08
N GLN A 474 25.61 8.03 -26.39
CA GLN A 474 24.20 7.69 -26.54
C GLN A 474 23.26 8.84 -26.12
N ILE A 475 23.50 9.47 -24.96
CA ILE A 475 22.78 10.68 -24.52
C ILE A 475 22.95 11.81 -25.53
N LYS A 476 24.19 12.07 -26.00
CA LYS A 476 24.48 13.13 -26.95
C LYS A 476 23.71 12.93 -28.26
N ALA A 477 23.78 11.74 -28.85
CA ALA A 477 23.08 11.42 -30.10
C ALA A 477 21.55 11.56 -29.97
N LEU A 478 20.97 11.21 -28.81
CA LEU A 478 19.55 11.42 -28.52
C LEU A 478 19.18 12.91 -28.45
N LEU A 479 19.98 13.74 -27.77
CA LEU A 479 19.73 15.17 -27.63
C LEU A 479 19.97 15.95 -28.95
N GLU A 480 20.96 15.55 -29.74
CA GLU A 480 21.21 16.08 -31.09
C GLU A 480 20.05 15.72 -32.03
N SER A 481 19.55 14.47 -31.98
CA SER A 481 18.42 14.01 -32.79
C SER A 481 17.07 14.63 -32.37
N ALA A 482 16.91 15.03 -31.10
CA ALA A 482 15.74 15.77 -30.63
C ALA A 482 15.67 17.20 -31.20
N GLY A 483 16.82 17.76 -31.59
CA GLY A 483 16.95 19.08 -32.22
C GLY A 483 16.99 20.25 -31.23
N THR A 484 17.66 21.32 -31.64
CA THR A 484 17.87 22.54 -30.83
C THR A 484 16.58 23.27 -30.45
N SER A 485 15.47 23.04 -31.16
CA SER A 485 14.13 23.54 -30.80
C SER A 485 13.53 22.85 -29.56
N MET A 486 13.98 21.63 -29.23
CA MET A 486 13.63 20.94 -27.97
C MET A 486 14.71 21.13 -26.90
N CYS A 487 15.98 21.08 -27.27
CA CYS A 487 17.10 21.14 -26.34
C CYS A 487 18.30 21.85 -27.00
N PRO A 488 18.47 23.18 -26.79
CA PRO A 488 19.59 23.94 -27.33
C PRO A 488 20.85 23.91 -26.43
N ASP A 489 20.71 23.58 -25.14
CA ASP A 489 21.80 23.43 -24.19
C ASP A 489 21.78 22.04 -23.53
N TYR A 490 22.95 21.41 -23.46
CA TYR A 490 23.16 20.07 -22.89
C TYR A 490 23.82 20.12 -21.49
N SER A 491 23.99 21.30 -20.89
CA SER A 491 24.71 21.49 -19.62
C SER A 491 24.14 20.72 -18.43
N ASP A 492 22.83 20.40 -18.41
CA ASP A 492 22.25 19.55 -17.36
C ASP A 492 22.74 18.08 -17.42
N TRP A 493 23.20 17.62 -18.59
CA TRP A 493 23.79 16.28 -18.76
C TRP A 493 25.30 16.31 -18.62
N PHE A 494 26.00 17.17 -19.38
CA PHE A 494 27.46 17.14 -19.48
C PHE A 494 28.19 18.14 -18.57
N GLY A 495 27.48 19.13 -18.00
CA GLY A 495 28.10 20.28 -17.34
C GLY A 495 28.72 21.26 -18.34
N ASN A 496 29.39 22.30 -17.82
CA ASN A 496 30.14 23.25 -18.65
C ASN A 496 31.57 22.72 -18.87
N GLY A 497 31.96 22.50 -20.14
CA GLY A 497 33.00 21.55 -20.54
C GLY A 497 34.44 21.83 -20.11
N ASP A 498 34.72 23.02 -19.58
CA ASP A 498 36.08 23.50 -19.26
C ASP A 498 36.42 23.43 -17.74
N VAL A 499 35.47 23.03 -16.89
CA VAL A 499 35.65 22.99 -15.42
C VAL A 499 35.67 21.54 -14.92
N GLY A 500 36.84 20.91 -15.03
CA GLY A 500 37.05 19.47 -14.85
C GLY A 500 36.52 18.86 -13.54
N VAL A 501 35.58 17.92 -13.68
CA VAL A 501 35.12 16.92 -12.67
C VAL A 501 34.89 17.47 -11.25
N LEU A 502 34.40 18.71 -11.13
CA LEU A 502 33.79 19.15 -9.88
C LEU A 502 32.56 18.29 -9.58
N SER A 503 32.40 17.89 -8.31
CA SER A 503 31.28 17.06 -7.85
C SER A 503 29.94 17.60 -8.37
N ARG A 504 29.18 16.76 -9.09
CA ARG A 504 27.78 17.05 -9.46
C ARG A 504 26.95 17.51 -8.24
N ASN A 505 27.27 17.03 -7.04
CA ASN A 505 26.68 17.50 -5.79
C ASN A 505 27.37 18.79 -5.30
N ALA A 506 26.58 19.84 -5.06
CA ALA A 506 27.00 20.99 -4.26
C ALA A 506 27.15 20.60 -2.77
N ASP A 507 27.80 21.45 -1.98
CA ASP A 507 28.06 21.18 -0.55
C ASP A 507 26.76 20.97 0.25
N ARG A 508 26.76 19.99 1.17
CA ARG A 508 25.68 19.78 2.14
C ARG A 508 25.44 21.02 3.00
N SER A 509 26.45 21.88 3.21
CA SER A 509 26.27 23.15 3.93
C SER A 509 25.27 24.09 3.25
N VAL A 510 25.11 24.02 1.92
CA VAL A 510 24.18 24.87 1.15
C VAL A 510 22.73 24.69 1.60
N LEU A 511 22.33 23.48 1.99
CA LEU A 511 20.99 23.23 2.56
C LEU A 511 20.80 23.93 3.91
N SER A 512 21.80 23.92 4.79
CA SER A 512 21.76 24.71 6.03
C SER A 512 21.69 26.22 5.75
N LYS A 513 22.47 26.71 4.78
CA LYS A 513 22.49 28.12 4.38
C LYS A 513 21.13 28.56 3.85
N PHE A 514 20.47 27.75 3.02
CA PHE A 514 19.08 27.96 2.57
C PHE A 514 18.06 27.98 3.71
N LEU A 515 18.23 27.15 4.74
CA LEU A 515 17.32 27.10 5.89
C LEU A 515 17.62 28.14 6.97
N GLN A 516 18.74 28.89 6.84
CA GLN A 516 19.13 30.02 7.69
C GLN A 516 18.77 31.37 7.05
N ALA A 517 18.89 31.50 5.72
CA ALA A 517 18.59 32.71 4.99
C ALA A 517 17.10 33.12 5.07
N HIS A 518 16.85 34.44 5.01
CA HIS A 518 15.50 34.99 5.02
C HIS A 518 14.74 34.60 3.73
N PRO A 519 13.47 34.17 3.78
CA PRO A 519 12.70 33.86 2.59
C PRO A 519 12.24 35.15 1.89
N ALA A 520 12.53 35.27 0.59
CA ALA A 520 12.14 36.42 -0.23
C ALA A 520 10.69 36.37 -0.74
N ASP A 521 10.05 35.19 -0.73
CA ASP A 521 8.65 35.03 -1.12
C ASP A 521 7.92 33.91 -0.34
N TYR A 522 6.58 33.88 -0.47
CA TYR A 522 5.71 32.93 0.21
C TYR A 522 5.98 31.46 -0.14
N ALA A 523 6.33 31.16 -1.40
CA ALA A 523 6.69 29.82 -1.81
C ALA A 523 7.97 29.36 -1.07
N THR A 524 8.93 30.25 -0.92
CA THR A 524 10.17 29.99 -0.16
C THR A 524 9.89 29.78 1.33
N VAL A 525 9.01 30.57 1.95
CA VAL A 525 8.55 30.33 3.34
C VAL A 525 8.04 28.89 3.49
N LYS A 526 7.11 28.47 2.62
CA LYS A 526 6.44 27.17 2.71
C LYS A 526 7.35 25.99 2.36
N LEU A 527 8.29 26.16 1.42
CA LEU A 527 9.31 25.16 1.12
C LEU A 527 10.33 25.01 2.27
N GLN A 528 10.78 26.11 2.88
CA GLN A 528 11.62 26.03 4.08
C GLN A 528 10.87 25.37 5.25
N GLU A 529 9.59 25.69 5.48
CA GLU A 529 8.75 25.11 6.53
C GLU A 529 8.60 23.58 6.37
N MET A 530 8.25 23.11 5.17
CA MET A 530 8.18 21.68 4.82
C MET A 530 9.51 20.97 5.13
N ILE A 531 10.63 21.53 4.70
CA ILE A 531 11.96 20.92 4.88
C ILE A 531 12.39 20.93 6.36
N ARG A 532 12.10 22.00 7.11
CA ARG A 532 12.32 22.05 8.57
C ARG A 532 11.53 20.94 9.28
N LEU A 533 10.25 20.77 8.95
CA LEU A 533 9.39 19.72 9.52
C LEU A 533 9.90 18.31 9.18
N MET A 534 10.25 18.04 7.91
CA MET A 534 10.80 16.74 7.50
C MET A 534 12.07 16.37 8.27
N ARG A 535 12.95 17.35 8.52
CA ARG A 535 14.17 17.15 9.33
C ARG A 535 13.84 16.96 10.82
N GLN A 536 12.94 17.76 11.39
CA GLN A 536 12.54 17.69 12.80
C GLN A 536 11.83 16.37 13.14
N ARG A 537 11.03 15.82 12.23
CA ARG A 537 10.37 14.51 12.40
C ARG A 537 11.23 13.31 11.98
N HIS A 538 12.49 13.55 11.62
CA HIS A 538 13.44 12.55 11.11
C HIS A 538 12.81 11.63 10.04
N PHE A 539 12.12 12.24 9.06
CA PHE A 539 11.60 11.50 7.93
C PHE A 539 12.73 11.10 6.98
N PRO A 540 12.84 9.83 6.55
CA PRO A 540 13.90 9.39 5.62
C PRO A 540 13.70 10.02 4.24
N ALA A 541 14.43 11.11 4.01
CA ALA A 541 14.51 11.84 2.75
C ALA A 541 15.90 12.44 2.56
N ALA A 542 16.41 12.46 1.32
CA ALA A 542 17.65 13.10 0.93
C ALA A 542 17.37 14.37 0.12
N PHE A 543 18.08 15.44 0.45
CA PHE A 543 18.05 16.72 -0.25
C PHE A 543 19.33 16.82 -1.07
N LYS A 544 19.24 16.52 -2.38
CA LYS A 544 20.41 16.51 -3.28
C LYS A 544 20.52 17.89 -3.94
N CYS A 545 21.57 18.65 -3.63
CA CYS A 545 21.85 19.95 -4.26
C CYS A 545 22.89 19.80 -5.38
N TYR A 546 22.72 20.52 -6.48
CA TYR A 546 23.56 20.47 -7.68
C TYR A 546 23.83 21.90 -8.19
N CYS A 547 25.00 22.14 -8.79
CA CYS A 547 25.29 23.42 -9.45
C CYS A 547 24.26 23.72 -10.56
N ASN A 548 23.77 24.95 -10.66
CA ASN A 548 22.87 25.33 -11.76
C ASN A 548 23.67 25.86 -12.95
N TYR A 549 24.06 24.97 -13.86
CA TYR A 549 24.97 25.29 -14.98
C TYR A 549 24.44 26.42 -15.88
N HIS A 550 23.12 26.43 -16.16
CA HIS A 550 22.38 27.48 -16.88
C HIS A 550 22.53 28.91 -16.28
N LYS A 551 23.06 29.04 -15.07
CA LYS A 551 23.24 30.33 -14.37
C LYS A 551 24.67 30.55 -13.86
N ILE A 552 25.66 29.83 -14.38
CA ILE A 552 27.07 29.98 -13.98
C ILE A 552 27.58 31.41 -14.18
N ASP A 553 27.25 32.04 -15.31
CA ASP A 553 27.69 33.42 -15.61
C ASP A 553 26.99 34.49 -14.75
N SER A 554 25.95 34.09 -13.99
CA SER A 554 25.25 34.93 -13.01
C SER A 554 25.73 34.70 -11.56
N LEU A 555 26.72 33.84 -11.34
CA LEU A 555 27.30 33.60 -10.02
C LEU A 555 28.20 34.76 -9.59
N SER A 556 28.10 35.14 -8.32
CA SER A 556 29.03 36.06 -7.66
C SER A 556 29.28 35.63 -6.21
N VAL A 557 30.18 36.32 -5.52
CA VAL A 557 30.43 36.11 -4.08
C VAL A 557 29.15 36.33 -3.24
N ASP A 558 28.22 37.15 -3.76
CA ASP A 558 26.98 37.55 -3.10
C ASP A 558 25.71 36.95 -3.75
N ASN A 559 25.83 36.06 -4.75
CA ASN A 559 24.70 35.51 -5.50
C ASN A 559 24.99 34.09 -6.02
N ILE A 560 24.28 33.06 -5.54
CA ILE A 560 24.53 31.64 -5.83
C ILE A 560 23.25 30.90 -6.25
N TYR A 561 23.29 30.28 -7.43
CA TYR A 561 22.22 29.44 -7.96
C TYR A 561 22.54 27.94 -7.88
N PHE A 562 21.60 27.15 -7.38
CA PHE A 562 21.71 25.68 -7.36
C PHE A 562 20.34 25.02 -7.59
N LYS A 563 20.35 23.84 -8.21
CA LYS A 563 19.18 22.96 -8.36
C LYS A 563 19.09 22.03 -7.15
N MET A 564 17.92 21.83 -6.55
CA MET A 564 17.69 20.89 -5.45
C MET A 564 16.61 19.88 -5.79
N VAL A 565 16.92 18.60 -5.53
CA VAL A 565 16.01 17.46 -5.69
C VAL A 565 15.66 16.90 -4.32
N ILE A 566 14.38 16.85 -3.98
CA ILE A 566 13.91 16.23 -2.72
C ILE A 566 13.55 14.77 -3.00
N HIS A 567 14.38 13.85 -2.55
CA HIS A 567 14.19 12.41 -2.68
C HIS A 567 13.62 11.83 -1.38
N VAL A 568 12.33 11.49 -1.36
CA VAL A 568 11.70 10.78 -0.24
C VAL A 568 11.95 9.27 -0.39
N HIS A 569 12.58 8.64 0.60
CA HIS A 569 13.07 7.26 0.49
C HIS A 569 12.05 6.16 0.78
N SER A 570 10.92 6.47 1.43
CA SER A 570 9.90 5.45 1.74
C SER A 570 8.51 6.03 1.57
N ASP A 571 7.60 5.27 0.94
CA ASP A 571 6.20 5.68 0.76
C ASP A 571 5.47 5.91 2.10
N SER A 572 5.93 5.27 3.19
CA SER A 572 5.45 5.51 4.56
C SER A 572 5.61 6.96 5.04
N VAL A 573 6.56 7.71 4.48
CA VAL A 573 6.78 9.13 4.82
C VAL A 573 5.61 10.00 4.40
N PHE A 574 4.99 9.73 3.25
CA PHE A 574 3.88 10.56 2.76
C PHE A 574 2.66 10.44 3.68
N ARG A 575 2.28 9.23 4.11
CA ARG A 575 1.21 9.02 5.11
C ARG A 575 1.55 9.68 6.45
N ARG A 576 2.80 9.58 6.92
CA ARG A 576 3.27 10.26 8.14
C ARG A 576 3.29 11.79 8.03
N TYR A 577 3.59 12.33 6.85
CA TYR A 577 3.54 13.78 6.59
C TYR A 577 2.09 14.26 6.51
N GLN A 578 1.18 13.51 5.91
CA GLN A 578 -0.25 13.83 5.86
C GLN A 578 -0.88 13.87 7.26
N GLN A 579 -0.46 13.01 8.19
CA GLN A 579 -0.83 13.11 9.61
C GLN A 579 -0.37 14.44 10.25
N GLU A 580 0.79 14.97 9.87
CA GLU A 580 1.27 16.28 10.32
C GLU A 580 0.53 17.45 9.67
N MET A 581 0.04 17.29 8.43
CA MET A 581 -0.86 18.27 7.78
C MET A 581 -2.21 18.36 8.49
N ARG A 582 -2.80 17.24 8.91
CA ARG A 582 -4.04 17.24 9.73
C ARG A 582 -3.85 17.98 11.06
N ARG A 583 -2.65 17.92 11.64
CA ARG A 583 -2.27 18.68 12.84
C ARG A 583 -1.95 20.15 12.56
N ASN A 584 -1.57 20.51 11.33
CA ASN A 584 -1.15 21.86 10.94
C ASN A 584 -1.70 22.22 9.53
N PRO A 585 -2.96 22.68 9.42
CA PRO A 585 -3.64 22.88 8.12
C PRO A 585 -2.96 23.83 7.14
N GLY A 586 -2.05 24.70 7.62
CA GLY A 586 -1.26 25.61 6.78
C GLY A 586 -0.09 24.98 6.03
N LEU A 587 0.21 23.68 6.21
CA LEU A 587 1.28 22.98 5.50
C LEU A 587 0.92 22.70 4.03
N TRP A 588 1.92 22.73 3.15
CA TRP A 588 1.76 22.28 1.75
C TRP A 588 1.85 20.75 1.65
N PRO A 589 1.15 20.10 0.69
CA PRO A 589 1.26 18.68 0.45
C PRO A 589 2.68 18.23 0.08
N LEU A 590 3.09 17.06 0.58
CA LEU A 590 4.32 16.40 0.14
C LEU A 590 4.06 15.72 -1.22
N TYR A 591 4.29 16.46 -2.30
CA TYR A 591 4.26 15.97 -3.68
C TYR A 591 5.39 14.98 -3.98
N ARG A 592 5.23 14.16 -5.02
CA ARG A 592 6.32 13.32 -5.56
C ARG A 592 7.15 14.09 -6.59
N GLY A 593 8.46 13.85 -6.59
CA GLY A 593 9.39 14.42 -7.59
C GLY A 593 9.50 15.94 -7.52
N PHE A 594 9.78 16.50 -6.34
CA PHE A 594 10.08 17.93 -6.20
C PHE A 594 11.45 18.28 -6.80
N PHE A 595 11.43 19.16 -7.80
CA PHE A 595 12.61 19.82 -8.37
C PHE A 595 12.51 21.32 -8.16
N LEU A 596 13.52 21.91 -7.55
CA LEU A 596 13.57 23.30 -7.14
C LEU A 596 14.81 23.99 -7.71
N ASP A 597 14.64 25.16 -8.32
CA ASP A 597 15.73 26.13 -8.45
C ASP A 597 15.80 26.93 -7.15
N ILE A 598 16.98 27.07 -6.56
CA ILE A 598 17.20 27.96 -5.42
C ILE A 598 18.25 29.01 -5.78
N ASN A 599 17.92 30.25 -5.42
CA ASN A 599 18.82 31.39 -5.39
C ASN A 599 19.13 31.76 -3.93
N LEU A 600 20.41 31.99 -3.61
CA LEU A 600 20.88 32.60 -2.36
C LEU A 600 21.61 33.88 -2.69
N PHE A 601 21.13 35.02 -2.18
CA PHE A 601 21.63 36.33 -2.56
C PHE A 601 21.70 37.29 -1.37
N LYS A 602 22.68 38.19 -1.39
CA LYS A 602 22.78 39.28 -0.39
C LYS A 602 22.16 40.57 -0.90
N VAL A 603 21.72 41.41 0.04
CA VAL A 603 20.99 42.64 -0.25
C VAL A 603 21.55 43.80 0.59
N ASN A 604 21.71 44.97 0.00
CA ASN A 604 22.12 46.19 0.71
C ASN A 604 21.11 46.55 1.82
N LYS A 605 21.59 47.11 2.94
CA LYS A 605 20.77 47.39 4.16
C LYS A 605 19.44 48.09 3.85
N GLU A 606 19.50 49.10 2.98
CA GLU A 606 18.40 49.70 2.19
C GLU A 606 17.21 48.76 1.93
N ARG A 607 17.44 48.01 0.86
CA ARG A 607 16.53 47.06 0.23
C ARG A 607 16.31 45.79 1.07
N ALA A 608 17.20 45.48 2.00
CA ALA A 608 17.00 44.44 3.00
C ALA A 608 15.88 44.85 3.99
N THR A 609 15.83 46.12 4.42
CA THR A 609 14.68 46.61 5.21
C THR A 609 13.37 46.69 4.44
N GLU A 610 13.39 46.83 3.11
CA GLU A 610 12.19 46.72 2.28
C GLU A 610 11.68 45.28 2.23
N LEU A 611 12.52 44.33 1.79
CA LEU A 611 12.16 42.90 1.75
C LEU A 611 11.76 42.34 3.13
N ALA A 612 12.38 42.83 4.21
CA ALA A 612 11.99 42.46 5.57
C ALA A 612 10.64 43.08 5.98
N LYS A 613 10.29 44.29 5.54
CA LYS A 613 8.94 44.86 5.75
C LYS A 613 7.90 44.08 4.96
N ASP A 614 8.15 43.79 3.69
CA ASP A 614 7.21 43.06 2.82
C ASP A 614 6.99 41.63 3.31
N SER A 615 8.05 40.90 3.68
CA SER A 615 7.93 39.55 4.25
C SER A 615 7.13 39.56 5.57
N ASN A 616 7.32 40.56 6.44
CA ASN A 616 6.53 40.70 7.67
C ASN A 616 5.08 41.16 7.41
N ALA A 617 4.84 42.01 6.40
CA ALA A 617 3.50 42.42 6.00
C ALA A 617 2.72 41.23 5.41
N LEU A 618 3.37 40.42 4.58
CA LEU A 618 2.81 39.22 3.97
C LEU A 618 2.53 38.13 5.01
N LEU A 619 3.39 37.96 6.01
CA LEU A 619 3.10 37.09 7.18
C LEU A 619 1.93 37.61 8.02
N LYS A 620 1.79 38.94 8.19
CA LYS A 620 0.67 39.55 8.92
C LYS A 620 -0.66 39.46 8.17
N SER A 621 -0.67 39.68 6.85
CA SER A 621 -1.89 39.59 6.06
C SER A 621 -2.42 38.15 6.03
N ILE A 622 -1.56 37.14 5.99
CA ILE A 622 -1.98 35.73 6.07
C ILE A 622 -2.68 35.43 7.41
N ASN A 623 -2.18 35.98 8.53
CA ASN A 623 -2.81 35.81 9.85
C ASN A 623 -4.13 36.58 10.03
N GLY A 624 -4.52 37.45 9.08
CA GLY A 624 -5.78 38.22 9.13
C GLY A 624 -6.68 38.11 7.90
N SER A 625 -6.30 37.32 6.89
CA SER A 625 -6.99 37.21 5.59
C SER A 625 -7.18 35.76 5.11
N CYS A 626 -7.02 34.77 5.99
CA CYS A 626 -7.36 33.37 5.68
C CYS A 626 -8.88 33.10 5.82
N ASP A 627 -9.71 33.97 5.23
CA ASP A 627 -11.17 33.79 5.23
C ASP A 627 -11.84 34.20 3.90
N SER A 628 -12.88 33.43 3.55
CA SER A 628 -13.94 33.73 2.57
C SER A 628 -13.60 33.85 1.07
N SER A 629 -12.72 34.75 0.61
CA SER A 629 -12.86 35.33 -0.75
C SER A 629 -12.35 34.50 -1.95
N ALA A 630 -11.56 33.44 -1.74
CA ALA A 630 -10.94 32.65 -2.83
C ALA A 630 -11.27 31.15 -2.81
N LEU A 631 -12.16 30.69 -1.91
CA LEU A 631 -12.53 29.28 -1.74
C LEU A 631 -13.78 28.86 -2.55
N ALA A 632 -14.46 29.80 -3.20
CA ALA A 632 -15.80 29.61 -3.77
C ALA A 632 -15.84 29.25 -5.28
N SER A 633 -14.89 28.45 -5.78
CA SER A 633 -14.85 28.05 -7.21
C SER A 633 -14.69 26.55 -7.49
N ASP A 634 -14.45 25.72 -6.47
CA ASP A 634 -14.49 24.26 -6.57
C ASP A 634 -15.07 23.70 -5.27
N GLY A 635 -16.23 23.03 -5.34
CA GLY A 635 -17.04 22.63 -4.19
C GLY A 635 -16.53 21.45 -3.37
N LEU A 636 -15.22 21.18 -3.37
CA LEU A 636 -14.61 20.02 -2.71
C LEU A 636 -13.61 20.45 -1.62
N ALA A 637 -13.66 19.76 -0.48
CA ALA A 637 -12.69 19.97 0.59
C ALA A 637 -11.26 19.59 0.16
N ASN A 638 -10.27 20.24 0.76
CA ASN A 638 -8.85 20.11 0.38
C ASN A 638 -8.28 18.68 0.64
N GLU A 639 -8.91 17.84 1.47
CA GLU A 639 -8.61 16.41 1.54
C GLU A 639 -9.28 15.63 0.38
N ASP A 640 -10.57 15.84 0.13
CA ASP A 640 -11.36 15.15 -0.89
C ASP A 640 -10.89 15.40 -2.33
N ALA A 641 -10.42 16.61 -2.64
CA ALA A 641 -9.87 16.96 -3.96
C ALA A 641 -8.58 16.16 -4.35
N ASN A 642 -8.02 15.39 -3.39
CA ASN A 642 -6.86 14.52 -3.58
C ASN A 642 -7.20 13.02 -3.47
N LEU A 643 -8.48 12.65 -3.35
CA LEU A 643 -8.92 11.26 -3.19
C LEU A 643 -8.70 10.47 -4.49
N MET A 644 -7.68 9.60 -4.50
CA MET A 644 -7.25 8.87 -5.70
C MET A 644 -6.67 7.50 -5.35
N ILE A 645 -6.96 6.48 -6.18
CA ILE A 645 -6.54 5.09 -5.98
C ILE A 645 -5.92 4.48 -7.23
N LYS A 646 -5.03 3.51 -7.02
CA LYS A 646 -4.46 2.65 -8.06
C LYS A 646 -5.10 1.27 -8.03
N LEU A 647 -5.80 0.95 -9.12
CA LEU A 647 -6.29 -0.38 -9.46
C LEU A 647 -5.23 -1.07 -10.33
N LYS A 648 -5.08 -2.40 -10.26
CA LYS A 648 -4.11 -3.16 -11.10
C LYS A 648 -4.65 -4.52 -11.52
N PHE A 649 -4.27 -5.01 -12.70
CA PHE A 649 -4.68 -6.33 -13.20
C PHE A 649 -3.68 -7.45 -12.86
N LEU A 650 -4.17 -8.68 -12.70
CA LEU A 650 -3.33 -9.84 -12.31
C LEU A 650 -2.36 -10.29 -13.40
N THR A 651 -2.74 -10.15 -14.66
CA THR A 651 -1.94 -10.38 -15.89
C THR A 651 -0.63 -9.56 -15.89
N TYR A 652 -0.68 -8.32 -15.42
CA TYR A 652 0.48 -7.48 -15.12
C TYR A 652 1.20 -7.91 -13.82
N LYS A 653 0.45 -8.07 -12.71
CA LYS A 653 1.05 -8.38 -11.39
C LYS A 653 1.89 -9.66 -11.41
N LEU A 654 1.49 -10.64 -12.22
CA LEU A 654 2.24 -11.85 -12.53
C LEU A 654 3.67 -11.52 -12.98
N ARG A 655 3.82 -10.71 -14.03
CA ARG A 655 5.11 -10.37 -14.65
C ARG A 655 5.98 -9.57 -13.69
N THR A 656 5.48 -8.43 -13.21
CA THR A 656 6.30 -7.50 -12.43
C THR A 656 6.53 -7.95 -10.98
N PHE A 657 5.50 -8.50 -10.30
CA PHE A 657 5.61 -8.82 -8.87
C PHE A 657 5.81 -10.31 -8.56
N LEU A 658 5.28 -11.25 -9.35
CA LEU A 658 5.52 -12.70 -9.09
C LEU A 658 6.77 -13.21 -9.80
N ILE A 659 7.05 -12.75 -11.02
CA ILE A 659 8.26 -13.11 -11.78
C ILE A 659 9.40 -12.14 -11.40
N ARG A 660 9.44 -10.91 -11.93
CA ARG A 660 10.60 -9.99 -11.83
C ARG A 660 11.06 -9.75 -10.39
N ASN A 661 10.19 -9.19 -9.54
CA ASN A 661 10.55 -8.87 -8.15
C ASN A 661 10.74 -10.13 -7.27
N GLY A 662 10.41 -11.33 -7.78
CA GLY A 662 10.65 -12.62 -7.11
C GLY A 662 11.94 -13.32 -7.54
N LEU A 663 12.63 -12.86 -8.60
CA LEU A 663 13.88 -13.45 -9.11
C LEU A 663 14.96 -13.51 -8.02
N SER A 664 15.15 -12.44 -7.25
CA SER A 664 16.14 -12.37 -6.17
C SER A 664 15.93 -13.50 -5.15
N THR A 665 14.70 -13.69 -4.66
CA THR A 665 14.34 -14.81 -3.75
C THR A 665 14.53 -16.17 -4.40
N LEU A 666 14.17 -16.33 -5.68
CA LEU A 666 14.32 -17.61 -6.39
C LEU A 666 15.79 -18.04 -6.58
N PHE A 667 16.70 -17.09 -6.83
CA PHE A 667 18.11 -17.37 -7.06
C PHE A 667 18.95 -17.39 -5.76
N LYS A 668 18.62 -16.57 -4.76
CA LYS A 668 19.32 -16.52 -3.46
C LYS A 668 18.80 -17.57 -2.47
N ASP A 669 17.48 -17.61 -2.27
CA ASP A 669 16.83 -18.41 -1.22
C ASP A 669 16.19 -19.71 -1.75
N GLY A 670 16.09 -19.84 -3.08
CA GLY A 670 15.64 -21.05 -3.77
C GLY A 670 14.12 -21.20 -3.94
N PRO A 671 13.66 -22.26 -4.64
CA PRO A 671 12.26 -22.43 -5.02
C PRO A 671 11.26 -22.49 -3.85
N SER A 672 11.66 -23.01 -2.68
CA SER A 672 10.77 -23.06 -1.51
C SER A 672 10.51 -21.68 -0.91
N ALA A 673 11.52 -20.82 -0.87
CA ALA A 673 11.36 -19.44 -0.43
C ALA A 673 10.58 -18.62 -1.46
N TYR A 674 10.84 -18.84 -2.76
CA TYR A 674 10.07 -18.26 -3.86
C TYR A 674 8.58 -18.62 -3.79
N LYS A 675 8.26 -19.88 -3.44
CA LYS A 675 6.89 -20.34 -3.22
C LYS A 675 6.19 -19.62 -2.06
N THR A 676 6.86 -19.53 -0.91
CA THR A 676 6.36 -18.74 0.23
C THR A 676 6.19 -17.26 -0.14
N TYR A 677 7.09 -16.70 -0.94
CA TYR A 677 6.99 -15.33 -1.46
C TYR A 677 5.75 -15.14 -2.35
N TYR A 678 5.57 -15.94 -3.40
CA TYR A 678 4.48 -15.74 -4.36
C TYR A 678 3.10 -16.04 -3.73
N LEU A 679 3.01 -17.04 -2.84
CA LEU A 679 1.79 -17.33 -2.10
C LEU A 679 1.42 -16.19 -1.15
N ARG A 680 2.40 -15.59 -0.46
CA ARG A 680 2.20 -14.40 0.37
C ARG A 680 1.71 -13.22 -0.46
N GLN A 681 2.28 -12.97 -1.65
CA GLN A 681 1.80 -11.91 -2.54
C GLN A 681 0.35 -12.15 -2.96
N MET A 682 0.00 -13.33 -3.45
CA MET A 682 -1.38 -13.64 -3.87
C MET A 682 -2.39 -13.60 -2.71
N LYS A 683 -1.99 -14.01 -1.48
CA LYS A 683 -2.81 -13.85 -0.26
C LYS A 683 -3.03 -12.37 0.07
N ASN A 684 -1.96 -11.57 0.11
CA ASN A 684 -2.00 -10.12 0.30
C ASN A 684 -2.81 -9.41 -0.80
N TRP A 685 -3.05 -10.07 -1.93
CA TRP A 685 -3.79 -9.53 -3.06
C TRP A 685 -5.26 -9.92 -3.11
N GLY A 686 -5.73 -10.82 -2.24
CA GLY A 686 -7.07 -11.38 -2.35
C GLY A 686 -7.29 -12.17 -3.65
N THR A 687 -6.24 -12.77 -4.24
CA THR A 687 -6.39 -13.60 -5.43
C THR A 687 -7.24 -14.83 -5.11
N SER A 688 -8.17 -15.23 -5.98
CA SER A 688 -9.13 -16.29 -5.74
C SER A 688 -8.47 -17.66 -5.57
N ALA A 689 -9.06 -18.54 -4.75
CA ALA A 689 -8.47 -19.87 -4.46
C ALA A 689 -8.41 -20.82 -5.68
N GLY A 690 -9.16 -20.53 -6.75
CA GLY A 690 -8.94 -21.14 -8.07
C GLY A 690 -7.66 -20.60 -8.70
N LYS A 691 -7.62 -19.29 -8.94
CA LYS A 691 -6.52 -18.59 -9.61
C LYS A 691 -5.16 -18.76 -8.90
N GLN A 692 -5.15 -18.82 -7.57
CA GLN A 692 -3.95 -19.13 -6.78
C GLN A 692 -3.34 -20.49 -7.13
N ARG A 693 -4.16 -21.53 -7.34
CA ARG A 693 -3.67 -22.88 -7.68
C ARG A 693 -3.15 -22.94 -9.11
N GLU A 694 -3.85 -22.28 -10.04
CA GLU A 694 -3.43 -22.13 -11.44
C GLU A 694 -2.08 -21.41 -11.55
N LEU A 695 -1.94 -20.24 -10.90
CA LEU A 695 -0.69 -19.49 -10.87
C LEU A 695 0.43 -20.24 -10.15
N SER A 696 0.16 -20.88 -9.01
CA SER A 696 1.20 -21.63 -8.27
C SER A 696 1.85 -22.72 -9.14
N LYS A 697 1.04 -23.48 -9.90
CA LYS A 697 1.55 -24.51 -10.81
C LYS A 697 2.48 -23.90 -11.87
N MET A 698 2.04 -22.84 -12.53
CA MET A 698 2.82 -22.18 -13.58
C MET A 698 4.11 -21.52 -13.03
N LEU A 699 4.07 -20.98 -11.82
CA LEU A 699 5.24 -20.38 -11.15
C LEU A 699 6.23 -21.44 -10.64
N ASP A 700 5.76 -22.63 -10.24
CA ASP A 700 6.62 -23.78 -9.98
C ASP A 700 7.33 -24.25 -11.27
N GLU A 701 6.60 -24.34 -12.40
CA GLU A 701 7.18 -24.66 -13.71
C GLU A 701 8.20 -23.60 -14.17
N TRP A 702 7.89 -22.31 -13.99
CA TRP A 702 8.81 -21.20 -14.26
C TRP A 702 10.11 -21.30 -13.44
N ALA A 703 9.97 -21.58 -12.14
CA ALA A 703 11.10 -21.72 -11.23
C ALA A 703 12.05 -22.86 -11.64
N VAL A 704 11.52 -23.94 -12.20
CA VAL A 704 12.32 -25.04 -12.76
C VAL A 704 12.94 -24.64 -14.11
N TYR A 705 12.17 -24.03 -15.02
CA TYR A 705 12.66 -23.57 -16.32
C TYR A 705 13.88 -22.63 -16.18
N ILE A 706 13.73 -21.54 -15.42
CA ILE A 706 14.75 -20.48 -15.40
C ILE A 706 16.01 -20.91 -14.65
N ARG A 707 15.88 -21.68 -13.55
CA ARG A 707 17.03 -22.25 -12.85
C ARG A 707 17.75 -23.33 -13.68
N ARG A 708 17.05 -24.08 -14.53
CA ARG A 708 17.70 -25.02 -15.47
C ARG A 708 18.54 -24.28 -16.53
N LYS A 709 18.12 -23.08 -16.94
CA LYS A 709 18.81 -22.29 -17.98
C LYS A 709 19.96 -21.42 -17.44
N TYR A 710 19.80 -20.83 -16.26
CA TYR A 710 20.78 -19.91 -15.66
C TYR A 710 21.58 -20.47 -14.46
N GLY A 711 21.19 -21.64 -13.94
CA GLY A 711 21.81 -22.24 -12.75
C GLY A 711 21.61 -21.36 -11.52
N ASN A 712 22.71 -20.83 -11.00
CA ASN A 712 22.73 -19.89 -9.87
C ASN A 712 23.00 -18.43 -10.30
N LYS A 713 23.20 -18.13 -11.60
CA LYS A 713 23.38 -16.75 -12.07
C LYS A 713 22.02 -16.05 -12.08
N GLN A 714 21.87 -14.96 -11.34
CA GLN A 714 20.60 -14.22 -11.29
C GLN A 714 20.31 -13.56 -12.65
N LEU A 715 19.10 -13.78 -13.18
CA LEU A 715 18.59 -13.06 -14.35
C LEU A 715 18.39 -11.57 -14.00
N SER A 716 18.84 -10.66 -14.86
CA SER A 716 18.68 -9.21 -14.65
C SER A 716 17.21 -8.79 -14.66
N SER A 717 16.83 -7.94 -13.71
CA SER A 717 15.49 -7.38 -13.56
C SER A 717 15.09 -6.44 -14.70
N SER A 718 16.04 -5.80 -15.39
CA SER A 718 15.77 -4.90 -16.51
C SER A 718 15.52 -5.62 -17.84
N THR A 719 15.83 -6.92 -17.93
CA THR A 719 15.79 -7.72 -19.18
C THR A 719 14.99 -9.02 -19.07
N TYR A 720 14.28 -9.24 -17.96
CA TYR A 720 13.63 -10.51 -17.63
C TYR A 720 12.56 -10.98 -18.63
N LEU A 721 11.92 -10.06 -19.38
CA LEU A 721 10.88 -10.42 -20.35
C LEU A 721 11.42 -11.21 -21.54
N THR A 722 12.74 -11.13 -21.81
CA THR A 722 13.46 -11.98 -22.78
C THR A 722 13.28 -13.48 -22.49
N GLU A 723 13.12 -13.83 -21.21
CA GLU A 723 12.91 -15.21 -20.76
C GLU A 723 11.46 -15.48 -20.34
N ALA A 724 10.79 -14.49 -19.74
CA ALA A 724 9.44 -14.64 -19.24
C ALA A 724 8.38 -14.69 -20.35
N GLU A 725 8.45 -13.85 -21.40
CA GLU A 725 7.45 -13.88 -22.47
C GLU A 725 7.46 -15.19 -23.27
N PRO A 726 8.61 -15.74 -23.72
CA PRO A 726 8.62 -17.03 -24.42
C PRO A 726 8.11 -18.18 -23.54
N PHE A 727 8.40 -18.16 -22.23
CA PHE A 727 7.86 -19.15 -21.30
C PHE A 727 6.34 -19.00 -21.13
N LEU A 728 5.83 -17.78 -20.92
CA LEU A 728 4.41 -17.51 -20.74
C LEU A 728 3.62 -17.85 -22.01
N GLU A 729 4.16 -17.57 -23.20
CA GLU A 729 3.59 -17.97 -24.47
C GLU A 729 3.53 -19.51 -24.62
N GLN A 730 4.65 -20.20 -24.36
CA GLN A 730 4.69 -21.68 -24.38
C GLN A 730 3.80 -22.32 -23.31
N TYR A 731 3.47 -21.62 -22.23
CA TYR A 731 2.51 -22.06 -21.23
C TYR A 731 1.06 -21.81 -21.71
N ALA A 732 0.79 -20.64 -22.29
CA ALA A 732 -0.51 -20.23 -22.82
C ALA A 732 -1.00 -21.14 -23.96
N ARG A 733 -0.14 -21.41 -24.94
CA ARG A 733 -0.44 -22.25 -26.13
C ARG A 733 -0.90 -23.68 -25.78
N ARG A 734 -0.77 -24.13 -24.52
CA ARG A 734 -1.19 -25.47 -24.06
C ARG A 734 -2.69 -25.59 -23.80
N SER A 735 -3.40 -24.49 -23.47
CA SER A 735 -4.86 -24.51 -23.29
C SER A 735 -5.47 -23.10 -23.28
N PRO A 736 -6.75 -22.93 -23.68
CA PRO A 736 -7.46 -21.66 -23.54
C PRO A 736 -7.49 -21.12 -22.10
N GLN A 737 -7.53 -22.02 -21.10
CA GLN A 737 -7.48 -21.65 -19.68
C GLN A 737 -6.12 -21.06 -19.30
N ASN A 738 -5.02 -21.60 -19.85
CA ASN A 738 -3.68 -21.05 -19.65
C ASN A 738 -3.50 -19.69 -20.33
N GLN A 739 -4.12 -19.46 -21.50
CA GLN A 739 -4.15 -18.15 -22.14
C GLN A 739 -4.84 -17.11 -21.23
N VAL A 740 -6.04 -17.40 -20.73
CA VAL A 740 -6.77 -16.50 -19.80
C VAL A 740 -6.00 -16.29 -18.48
N LEU A 741 -5.19 -17.26 -18.04
CA LEU A 741 -4.35 -17.15 -16.85
C LEU A 741 -3.21 -16.12 -17.00
N VAL A 742 -2.58 -16.04 -18.17
CA VAL A 742 -1.41 -15.16 -18.40
C VAL A 742 -1.76 -13.85 -19.12
N GLY A 743 -2.95 -13.75 -19.71
CA GLY A 743 -3.35 -12.66 -20.60
C GLY A 743 -2.79 -12.87 -22.01
N SER A 744 -2.36 -11.79 -22.67
CA SER A 744 -1.57 -11.90 -23.90
C SER A 744 -0.12 -12.30 -23.60
N ALA A 745 0.53 -13.01 -24.52
CA ALA A 745 1.95 -13.37 -24.47
C ALA A 745 2.41 -13.71 -25.91
N GLY A 746 3.71 -13.53 -26.20
CA GLY A 746 4.30 -13.87 -27.52
C GLY A 746 4.70 -12.67 -28.39
N ASN A 747 4.33 -11.44 -28.03
CA ASN A 747 4.83 -10.22 -28.68
C ASN A 747 6.29 -9.93 -28.29
N LEU A 748 7.23 -10.78 -28.74
CA LEU A 748 8.63 -10.75 -28.32
C LEU A 748 9.43 -9.62 -28.98
N VAL A 749 9.31 -8.42 -28.42
CA VAL A 749 10.22 -7.30 -28.68
C VAL A 749 11.61 -7.64 -28.10
N ARG A 750 12.62 -7.81 -28.96
CA ARG A 750 13.99 -8.21 -28.58
C ARG A 750 14.86 -7.02 -28.16
N ALA A 751 14.68 -6.59 -26.91
CA ALA A 751 15.35 -5.42 -26.34
C ALA A 751 16.88 -5.58 -26.23
N GLU A 752 17.39 -6.82 -26.22
CA GLU A 752 18.83 -7.14 -26.20
C GLU A 752 19.66 -6.31 -27.19
N ASN A 753 19.07 -5.95 -28.35
CA ASN A 753 19.73 -5.26 -29.44
C ASN A 753 19.68 -3.71 -29.37
N PHE A 754 18.89 -3.11 -28.48
CA PHE A 754 18.73 -1.64 -28.41
C PHE A 754 18.54 -1.04 -26.99
N LEU A 755 18.53 -1.84 -25.92
CA LEU A 755 18.61 -1.35 -24.54
C LEU A 755 19.75 -0.34 -24.37
N ALA A 756 19.48 0.72 -23.60
CA ALA A 756 20.45 1.75 -23.29
C ALA A 756 21.48 1.34 -22.22
N ILE A 757 22.63 1.99 -22.25
CA ILE A 757 23.62 1.94 -21.17
C ILE A 757 23.13 2.83 -20.02
N ILE A 758 23.35 2.38 -18.79
CA ILE A 758 23.10 3.15 -17.56
C ILE A 758 24.30 2.87 -16.63
N GLU A 759 25.14 3.88 -16.36
CA GLU A 759 26.37 3.74 -15.58
C GLU A 759 26.11 3.46 -14.08
N GLY A 760 26.01 2.17 -13.76
CA GLY A 760 26.21 1.60 -12.43
C GLY A 760 24.96 0.99 -11.78
N ASP A 761 25.17 -0.08 -11.02
CA ASP A 761 24.16 -0.77 -10.22
C ASP A 761 23.62 0.13 -9.08
N ARG A 762 22.70 1.02 -9.43
CA ARG A 762 21.87 1.77 -8.50
C ARG A 762 20.41 1.53 -8.84
N ASP A 763 19.77 0.65 -8.08
CA ASP A 763 18.41 0.16 -8.30
C ASP A 763 17.40 1.29 -8.63
N GLU A 764 16.56 1.05 -9.65
CA GLU A 764 15.50 1.98 -10.08
C GLU A 764 14.44 2.26 -9.00
N GLU A 765 14.40 1.42 -7.96
CA GLU A 765 13.60 1.58 -6.76
C GLU A 765 14.55 1.90 -5.60
N GLY A 766 14.57 3.17 -5.17
CA GLY A 766 15.48 3.71 -4.14
C GLY A 766 15.23 3.22 -2.70
N ASP A 767 14.61 2.06 -2.55
CA ASP A 767 14.55 1.25 -1.33
C ASP A 767 15.93 0.61 -1.14
N LEU A 768 16.88 1.38 -0.62
CA LEU A 768 18.17 0.85 -0.16
C LEU A 768 17.93 -0.30 0.81
N HIS A 769 18.44 -1.49 0.48
CA HIS A 769 18.47 -2.62 1.38
C HIS A 769 19.08 -2.20 2.73
N PRO A 770 18.38 -2.40 3.87
CA PRO A 770 19.00 -2.32 5.16
C PRO A 770 19.93 -3.52 5.32
N GLU A 771 21.22 -3.37 4.98
CA GLU A 771 22.24 -4.30 5.42
C GLU A 771 22.32 -4.24 6.95
N GLY A 772 22.07 -5.39 7.58
CA GLY A 772 21.78 -5.49 9.00
C GLY A 772 21.26 -6.88 9.34
N ASP A 773 22.19 -7.83 9.44
CA ASP A 773 21.89 -9.25 9.57
C ASP A 773 20.92 -9.59 10.71
N VAL A 774 19.77 -10.14 10.33
CA VAL A 774 18.90 -10.91 11.21
C VAL A 774 18.62 -12.24 10.51
N ALA A 775 19.18 -13.33 11.04
CA ALA A 775 19.19 -14.62 10.37
C ALA A 775 17.79 -15.14 10.02
N PRO A 776 17.58 -15.83 8.87
CA PRO A 776 16.25 -16.21 8.42
C PRO A 776 15.63 -17.32 9.29
N LEU A 777 14.57 -17.00 10.03
CA LEU A 777 13.70 -18.01 10.62
C LEU A 777 12.68 -18.48 9.58
N THR A 778 12.87 -19.70 9.06
CA THR A 778 12.03 -20.33 8.04
C THR A 778 10.58 -20.54 8.51
N PRO A 779 9.57 -20.00 7.81
CA PRO A 779 8.16 -20.27 8.11
C PRO A 779 7.64 -21.46 7.30
N THR A 780 7.14 -22.49 7.99
CA THR A 780 6.29 -23.54 7.40
C THR A 780 4.85 -23.04 7.19
N PRO A 781 4.09 -23.63 6.24
CA PRO A 781 2.82 -23.07 5.80
C PRO A 781 1.69 -23.29 6.81
N THR A 782 0.93 -22.23 7.13
CA THR A 782 -0.29 -22.33 7.93
C THR A 782 -1.46 -22.87 7.10
N VAL A 783 -2.02 -23.99 7.56
CA VAL A 783 -3.36 -24.46 7.19
C VAL A 783 -4.40 -23.58 7.89
N LYS A 784 -5.68 -23.67 7.52
CA LYS A 784 -6.77 -22.86 8.09
C LYS A 784 -6.87 -23.03 9.61
N ASP A 785 -6.78 -21.93 10.34
CA ASP A 785 -7.00 -21.89 11.78
C ASP A 785 -8.51 -21.91 12.13
N THR A 786 -9.13 -23.08 12.02
CA THR A 786 -10.14 -23.46 13.02
C THR A 786 -9.35 -23.94 14.24
N VAL A 787 -9.45 -23.22 15.36
CA VAL A 787 -8.62 -23.42 16.57
C VAL A 787 -8.45 -24.91 16.92
N PRO A 788 -7.26 -25.51 16.72
CA PRO A 788 -7.01 -26.89 17.11
C PRO A 788 -6.99 -26.97 18.64
N LYS A 789 -7.60 -28.02 19.21
CA LYS A 789 -7.77 -28.15 20.67
C LYS A 789 -6.45 -28.32 21.45
N ASP A 790 -5.34 -28.52 20.76
CA ASP A 790 -4.01 -28.75 21.35
C ASP A 790 -3.18 -27.44 21.51
N GLU A 791 -3.68 -26.29 21.05
CA GLU A 791 -2.95 -25.02 21.04
C GLU A 791 -3.50 -24.03 22.09
N GLY A 792 -2.60 -23.33 22.80
CA GLY A 792 -2.95 -22.49 23.96
C GLY A 792 -3.18 -21.01 23.63
N LEU A 793 -3.67 -20.25 24.62
CA LEU A 793 -4.24 -18.90 24.42
C LEU A 793 -3.47 -17.80 25.17
N ILE A 794 -3.35 -16.61 24.59
CA ILE A 794 -2.78 -15.41 25.24
C ILE A 794 -3.82 -14.29 25.25
N VAL A 795 -4.39 -13.97 26.41
CA VAL A 795 -5.34 -12.83 26.57
C VAL A 795 -4.55 -11.59 26.97
N PHE A 796 -4.71 -10.47 26.26
CA PHE A 796 -3.94 -9.23 26.51
C PHE A 796 -4.78 -7.96 26.32
N PHE A 797 -4.30 -6.82 26.84
CA PHE A 797 -5.13 -5.61 27.02
C PHE A 797 -4.58 -4.37 26.30
N PRO A 798 -5.04 -4.07 25.07
CA PRO A 798 -4.90 -2.76 24.44
C PRO A 798 -5.78 -1.71 25.14
N GLY A 799 -5.34 -1.25 26.33
CA GLY A 799 -6.05 -0.26 27.15
C GLY A 799 -5.15 0.75 27.86
N ILE A 800 -5.81 1.68 28.57
CA ILE A 800 -5.24 2.76 29.39
C ILE A 800 -5.38 2.36 30.88
N PRO A 801 -4.49 2.77 31.80
CA PRO A 801 -4.69 2.51 33.24
C PRO A 801 -6.09 2.97 33.69
N GLY A 802 -6.82 2.14 34.45
CA GLY A 802 -8.24 2.37 34.76
C GLY A 802 -9.22 1.48 33.97
N CYS A 803 -8.76 0.82 32.89
CA CYS A 803 -9.52 -0.17 32.13
C CYS A 803 -9.85 -1.51 32.86
N ALA A 804 -9.77 -1.55 34.20
CA ALA A 804 -10.07 -2.72 35.04
C ALA A 804 -9.30 -4.05 34.76
N LYS A 805 -8.34 -4.08 33.83
CA LYS A 805 -7.46 -5.23 33.46
C LYS A 805 -7.18 -6.25 34.58
N SER A 806 -6.67 -5.79 35.73
CA SER A 806 -6.23 -6.63 36.85
C SER A 806 -7.39 -7.20 37.66
N ALA A 807 -8.50 -6.46 37.79
CA ALA A 807 -9.72 -6.97 38.41
C ALA A 807 -10.36 -8.03 37.51
N LEU A 808 -10.44 -7.77 36.21
CA LEU A 808 -10.94 -8.74 35.23
C LEU A 808 -10.08 -10.02 35.23
N CYS A 809 -8.75 -9.91 35.27
CA CYS A 809 -7.87 -11.08 35.38
C CYS A 809 -8.03 -11.85 36.70
N LYS A 810 -8.40 -11.17 37.80
CA LYS A 810 -8.70 -11.81 39.08
C LYS A 810 -10.01 -12.61 39.00
N GLU A 811 -11.06 -12.04 38.40
CA GLU A 811 -12.35 -12.74 38.30
C GLU A 811 -12.37 -13.86 37.24
N ILE A 812 -11.56 -13.77 36.18
CA ILE A 812 -11.32 -14.91 35.28
C ILE A 812 -10.58 -16.06 36.00
N LEU A 813 -9.76 -15.77 37.01
CA LEU A 813 -9.06 -16.78 37.81
C LEU A 813 -9.88 -17.34 38.98
N SER A 814 -10.87 -16.62 39.49
CA SER A 814 -11.72 -17.06 40.61
C SER A 814 -12.81 -18.05 40.18
N MET A 815 -13.18 -18.07 38.89
CA MET A 815 -14.26 -18.93 38.40
C MET A 815 -13.92 -20.43 38.36
N PRO A 816 -14.76 -21.30 38.95
CA PRO A 816 -14.65 -22.74 38.76
C PRO A 816 -14.94 -23.12 37.29
N GLY A 817 -14.09 -23.98 36.71
CA GLY A 817 -14.20 -24.41 35.31
C GLY A 817 -13.61 -23.45 34.26
N GLY A 818 -13.03 -22.31 34.67
CA GLY A 818 -12.30 -21.40 33.79
C GLY A 818 -13.10 -20.93 32.57
N LEU A 819 -12.54 -21.08 31.37
CA LEU A 819 -13.20 -20.73 30.09
C LEU A 819 -13.98 -21.91 29.47
N GLY A 820 -14.49 -22.86 30.28
CA GLY A 820 -15.27 -24.00 29.76
C GLY A 820 -14.44 -24.99 28.95
N ASP A 821 -13.14 -25.03 29.21
CA ASP A 821 -12.12 -25.79 28.50
C ASP A 821 -11.16 -26.37 29.55
N ASN A 822 -10.62 -27.57 29.29
CA ASN A 822 -9.67 -28.26 30.16
C ASN A 822 -8.27 -27.59 30.19
N ARG A 823 -8.01 -26.54 29.39
CA ARG A 823 -6.77 -25.76 29.42
C ARG A 823 -6.59 -24.99 30.75
N PRO A 824 -5.46 -25.13 31.46
CA PRO A 824 -5.24 -24.45 32.73
C PRO A 824 -4.98 -22.94 32.55
N VAL A 825 -5.67 -22.11 33.32
CA VAL A 825 -5.56 -20.64 33.29
C VAL A 825 -4.51 -20.15 34.29
N HIS A 826 -3.72 -19.12 33.92
CA HIS A 826 -2.80 -18.42 34.82
C HIS A 826 -2.65 -16.95 34.42
N SER A 827 -2.43 -16.06 35.39
CA SER A 827 -2.16 -14.63 35.13
C SER A 827 -0.70 -14.27 35.39
N LEU A 828 -0.17 -13.33 34.60
CA LEU A 828 1.15 -12.73 34.76
C LEU A 828 1.01 -11.22 34.95
N MET A 829 0.91 -10.77 36.21
CA MET A 829 0.72 -9.36 36.56
C MET A 829 1.97 -8.53 36.24
N GLY A 830 1.86 -7.64 35.24
CA GLY A 830 2.98 -6.86 34.71
C GLY A 830 3.49 -5.74 35.62
N ASP A 831 2.71 -5.38 36.63
CA ASP A 831 3.07 -4.42 37.69
C ASP A 831 3.96 -5.07 38.78
N LEU A 832 3.95 -6.41 38.90
CA LEU A 832 4.81 -7.18 39.81
C LEU A 832 6.11 -7.68 39.14
N ILE A 833 6.25 -7.49 37.83
CA ILE A 833 7.37 -8.03 37.03
C ILE A 833 8.27 -6.88 36.57
N LYS A 834 9.40 -6.72 37.27
CA LYS A 834 10.49 -5.80 36.88
C LYS A 834 11.18 -6.31 35.60
N GLY A 835 11.54 -5.40 34.69
CA GLY A 835 12.29 -5.70 33.47
C GLY A 835 11.44 -6.10 32.26
N LYS A 836 11.96 -6.98 31.39
CA LYS A 836 11.38 -7.37 30.09
C LYS A 836 10.13 -8.25 30.24
N TYR A 837 9.00 -7.64 30.58
CA TYR A 837 7.73 -8.34 30.83
C TYR A 837 7.31 -9.31 29.71
N TRP A 838 7.23 -8.84 28.45
CA TRP A 838 6.76 -9.68 27.34
C TRP A 838 7.71 -10.85 27.02
N GLN A 839 9.01 -10.71 27.32
CA GLN A 839 9.94 -11.84 27.30
C GLN A 839 9.56 -12.89 28.36
N LYS A 840 9.24 -12.48 29.59
CA LYS A 840 8.78 -13.41 30.64
C LYS A 840 7.45 -14.08 30.31
N VAL A 841 6.54 -13.39 29.62
CA VAL A 841 5.32 -14.00 29.03
C VAL A 841 5.70 -15.08 28.02
N ALA A 842 6.62 -14.80 27.09
CA ALA A 842 7.13 -15.79 26.14
C ALA A 842 7.80 -16.98 26.83
N ASP A 843 8.54 -16.74 27.92
CA ASP A 843 9.30 -17.76 28.64
C ASP A 843 8.41 -18.71 29.43
N GLU A 844 7.39 -18.20 30.14
CA GLU A 844 6.37 -19.04 30.78
C GLU A 844 5.50 -19.77 29.74
N ARG A 845 5.18 -19.12 28.61
CA ARG A 845 4.44 -19.74 27.50
C ARG A 845 5.21 -20.93 26.90
N ARG A 846 6.54 -20.83 26.75
CA ARG A 846 7.39 -21.97 26.30
C ARG A 846 7.46 -23.11 27.33
N LYS A 847 7.29 -22.83 28.62
CA LYS A 847 7.17 -23.88 29.67
C LYS A 847 5.79 -24.55 29.69
N LYS A 848 4.72 -23.82 29.33
CA LYS A 848 3.33 -24.26 29.45
C LYS A 848 2.53 -24.04 28.14
N PRO A 849 2.89 -24.74 27.04
CA PRO A 849 2.29 -24.50 25.72
C PRO A 849 0.79 -24.84 25.62
N TYR A 850 0.22 -25.61 26.54
CA TYR A 850 -1.23 -25.88 26.57
C TYR A 850 -2.05 -24.84 27.37
N ALA A 851 -1.40 -23.99 28.19
CA ALA A 851 -2.10 -23.13 29.14
C ALA A 851 -2.71 -21.86 28.51
N ILE A 852 -3.71 -21.29 29.18
CA ILE A 852 -4.26 -19.96 28.90
C ILE A 852 -3.51 -18.95 29.77
N THR A 853 -2.82 -17.99 29.14
CA THR A 853 -2.06 -16.92 29.80
C THR A 853 -2.84 -15.61 29.78
N LEU A 854 -3.20 -15.08 30.94
CA LEU A 854 -3.72 -13.71 31.09
C LEU A 854 -2.54 -12.75 31.27
N ALA A 855 -2.22 -11.99 30.23
CA ALA A 855 -1.14 -11.02 30.23
C ALA A 855 -1.63 -9.67 30.79
N ASP A 856 -1.74 -9.56 32.11
CA ASP A 856 -2.16 -8.35 32.82
C ASP A 856 -1.10 -7.23 32.76
N LYS A 857 -0.97 -6.62 31.58
CA LYS A 857 -0.23 -5.39 31.30
C LYS A 857 -0.86 -4.67 30.11
N ASN A 858 -0.80 -3.33 30.12
CA ASN A 858 -1.23 -2.55 28.96
C ASN A 858 -0.34 -2.89 27.75
N ALA A 859 -0.96 -3.06 26.58
CA ALA A 859 -0.31 -3.29 25.30
C ALA A 859 -0.62 -2.15 24.31
N PRO A 860 -0.02 -0.95 24.49
CA PRO A 860 -0.52 0.28 23.88
C PRO A 860 0.06 0.63 22.50
N ASN A 861 0.91 -0.22 21.90
CA ASN A 861 1.56 0.10 20.63
C ASN A 861 1.84 -1.14 19.76
N GLU A 862 2.08 -0.90 18.48
CA GLU A 862 2.40 -1.93 17.50
C GLU A 862 3.68 -2.72 17.82
N GLU A 863 4.64 -2.15 18.55
CA GLU A 863 5.87 -2.85 18.93
C GLU A 863 5.55 -4.03 19.85
N VAL A 864 4.71 -3.80 20.87
CA VAL A 864 4.19 -4.86 21.74
C VAL A 864 3.34 -5.85 20.95
N TRP A 865 2.49 -5.40 20.02
CA TRP A 865 1.67 -6.31 19.20
C TRP A 865 2.53 -7.23 18.32
N ARG A 866 3.59 -6.71 17.69
CA ARG A 866 4.57 -7.51 16.93
C ARG A 866 5.33 -8.51 17.81
N GLN A 867 5.64 -8.16 19.07
CA GLN A 867 6.19 -9.11 20.05
C GLN A 867 5.19 -10.23 20.37
N ILE A 868 3.90 -9.90 20.55
CA ILE A 868 2.83 -10.90 20.77
C ILE A 868 2.67 -11.80 19.55
N GLU A 869 2.57 -11.26 18.34
CA GLU A 869 2.57 -12.08 17.11
C GLU A 869 3.82 -12.99 17.00
N GLY A 870 4.98 -12.50 17.46
CA GLY A 870 6.21 -13.31 17.55
C GLY A 870 6.08 -14.49 18.52
N MET A 871 5.44 -14.27 19.68
CA MET A 871 5.08 -15.36 20.61
C MET A 871 4.07 -16.33 19.98
N CYS A 872 3.05 -15.83 19.28
CA CYS A 872 2.08 -16.66 18.57
C CYS A 872 2.76 -17.58 17.54
N ARG A 873 3.60 -17.01 16.67
CA ARG A 873 4.34 -17.74 15.63
C ARG A 873 5.34 -18.76 16.20
N SER A 874 5.98 -18.47 17.34
CA SER A 874 7.00 -19.34 17.94
C SER A 874 6.47 -20.39 18.93
N THR A 875 5.27 -20.20 19.49
CA THR A 875 4.69 -21.11 20.49
C THR A 875 3.37 -21.77 20.05
N LYS A 876 2.95 -21.53 18.79
CA LYS A 876 1.64 -21.89 18.25
C LYS A 876 0.52 -21.53 19.24
N ALA A 877 0.34 -20.23 19.42
CA ALA A 877 -0.61 -19.69 20.39
C ALA A 877 -1.51 -18.65 19.72
N SER A 878 -2.81 -18.79 19.86
CA SER A 878 -3.73 -17.71 19.50
C SER A 878 -3.65 -16.61 20.56
N ALA A 879 -3.67 -15.34 20.14
CA ALA A 879 -3.76 -14.21 21.05
C ALA A 879 -5.08 -13.47 20.87
N VAL A 880 -5.64 -12.98 21.98
CA VAL A 880 -6.97 -12.35 22.02
C VAL A 880 -6.84 -10.98 22.70
N PRO A 881 -6.98 -9.87 21.95
CA PRO A 881 -7.08 -8.55 22.53
C PRO A 881 -8.44 -8.37 23.22
N VAL A 882 -8.43 -7.96 24.49
CA VAL A 882 -9.60 -7.49 25.24
C VAL A 882 -9.53 -5.98 25.34
N VAL A 883 -10.52 -5.30 24.75
CA VAL A 883 -10.53 -3.84 24.57
C VAL A 883 -11.78 -3.24 25.20
N PRO A 884 -11.68 -2.17 26.02
CA PRO A 884 -12.85 -1.48 26.54
C PRO A 884 -13.63 -0.78 25.41
N GLU A 885 -14.96 -0.86 25.47
CA GLU A 885 -15.85 -0.19 24.52
C GLU A 885 -15.83 1.33 24.70
N SER A 886 -15.81 2.05 23.58
CA SER A 886 -15.84 3.51 23.50
C SER A 886 -16.08 3.91 22.05
N GLU A 887 -16.81 5.01 21.82
CA GLU A 887 -16.97 5.59 20.48
C GLU A 887 -15.63 6.10 19.90
N GLY A 888 -14.69 6.48 20.76
CA GLY A 888 -13.43 7.12 20.36
C GLY A 888 -13.60 8.60 20.00
N THR A 889 -12.70 9.09 19.15
CA THR A 889 -12.73 10.37 18.43
C THR A 889 -12.10 10.16 17.04
N ASP A 890 -12.11 11.18 16.18
CA ASP A 890 -11.46 11.16 14.86
C ASP A 890 -9.94 10.90 14.91
N SER A 891 -9.33 10.98 16.10
CA SER A 891 -7.88 10.89 16.30
C SER A 891 -7.46 9.95 17.44
N ASN A 892 -8.39 9.34 18.19
CA ASN A 892 -8.07 8.41 19.27
C ASN A 892 -9.14 7.31 19.42
N PRO A 893 -8.80 6.05 19.74
CA PRO A 893 -9.79 4.98 19.95
C PRO A 893 -10.53 5.04 21.30
N PHE A 894 -10.29 6.07 22.13
CA PHE A 894 -11.00 6.31 23.38
C PHE A 894 -11.58 7.73 23.45
N SER A 895 -12.87 7.83 23.77
CA SER A 895 -13.59 9.09 23.98
C SER A 895 -13.19 9.78 25.28
N LEU A 896 -13.55 11.06 25.43
CA LEU A 896 -13.30 11.82 26.66
C LEU A 896 -14.03 11.22 27.87
N ASP A 897 -15.23 10.67 27.67
CA ASP A 897 -16.01 9.93 28.66
C ASP A 897 -15.22 8.73 29.23
N ALA A 898 -14.61 7.93 28.34
CA ALA A 898 -13.81 6.78 28.71
C ALA A 898 -12.55 7.21 29.47
N LEU A 899 -11.89 8.29 29.01
CA LEU A 899 -10.74 8.88 29.69
C LEU A 899 -11.11 9.42 31.10
N ALA A 900 -12.26 10.08 31.25
CA ALA A 900 -12.77 10.56 32.54
C ALA A 900 -13.00 9.41 33.53
N VAL A 901 -13.69 8.35 33.07
CA VAL A 901 -13.92 7.12 33.86
C VAL A 901 -12.60 6.44 34.25
N PHE A 902 -11.63 6.35 33.34
CA PHE A 902 -10.31 5.77 33.64
C PHE A 902 -9.53 6.60 34.68
N ILE A 903 -9.57 7.93 34.57
CA ILE A 903 -8.97 8.84 35.56
C ILE A 903 -9.65 8.69 36.92
N LEU A 904 -10.98 8.72 36.99
CA LEU A 904 -11.72 8.58 38.26
C LEU A 904 -11.42 7.25 38.96
N ARG A 905 -11.44 6.13 38.23
CA ARG A 905 -11.09 4.78 38.76
C ARG A 905 -9.65 4.72 39.30
N VAL A 906 -8.73 5.49 38.72
CA VAL A 906 -7.34 5.60 39.19
C VAL A 906 -7.22 6.54 40.41
N LEU A 907 -8.04 7.59 40.50
CA LEU A 907 -8.08 8.50 41.65
C LEU A 907 -8.87 7.94 42.86
N GLN A 908 -9.72 6.92 42.66
CA GLN A 908 -10.46 6.26 43.73
C GLN A 908 -9.68 5.12 44.40
N ARG A 909 -8.83 4.39 43.66
CA ARG A 909 -8.08 3.23 44.18
C ARG A 909 -6.93 3.64 45.11
N VAL A 910 -6.47 2.68 45.93
CA VAL A 910 -5.43 2.87 46.96
C VAL A 910 -4.49 1.64 46.96
N ASN A 911 -3.21 1.83 47.29
CA ASN A 911 -2.19 0.78 47.39
C ASN A 911 -2.02 -0.07 46.11
N HIS A 912 -2.05 0.57 44.94
CA HIS A 912 -1.89 -0.16 43.67
C HIS A 912 -0.41 -0.54 43.44
N PRO A 913 -0.06 -1.81 43.13
CA PRO A 913 1.34 -2.25 43.01
C PRO A 913 2.21 -1.47 42.00
N GLY A 914 1.60 -0.83 41.00
CA GLY A 914 2.26 0.07 40.05
C GLY A 914 2.37 1.55 40.47
N ASN A 915 2.12 1.90 41.74
CA ASN A 915 2.24 3.25 42.33
C ASN A 915 1.45 4.38 41.59
N LEU A 916 0.37 4.01 40.90
CA LEU A 916 -0.52 4.90 40.15
C LEU A 916 -1.93 4.79 40.72
N ASP A 917 -2.17 5.50 41.81
CA ASP A 917 -3.43 5.50 42.56
C ASP A 917 -3.72 6.89 43.15
N LYS A 918 -4.68 7.00 44.09
CA LYS A 918 -5.05 8.27 44.74
C LYS A 918 -3.86 9.05 45.31
N ALA A 919 -2.84 8.36 45.84
CA ALA A 919 -1.66 8.99 46.44
C ALA A 919 -0.59 9.40 45.41
N SER A 920 -0.69 8.93 44.15
CA SER A 920 0.24 9.31 43.09
C SER A 920 0.05 10.78 42.72
N PRO A 921 1.09 11.64 42.75
CA PRO A 921 0.93 13.09 42.63
C PRO A 921 0.70 13.60 41.20
N ASN A 922 0.92 12.78 40.17
CA ASN A 922 0.84 13.15 38.75
C ASN A 922 -0.06 12.17 37.96
N ALA A 923 -1.14 11.68 38.57
CA ALA A 923 -1.98 10.63 37.99
C ALA A 923 -2.63 11.05 36.68
N GLY A 924 -3.14 12.28 36.59
CA GLY A 924 -3.71 12.85 35.37
C GLY A 924 -2.69 12.93 34.23
N TYR A 925 -1.46 13.39 34.50
CA TYR A 925 -0.38 13.39 33.50
C TYR A 925 -0.06 11.99 32.97
N VAL A 926 0.05 10.99 33.86
CA VAL A 926 0.37 9.61 33.44
C VAL A 926 -0.77 9.01 32.60
N LEU A 927 -2.03 9.31 32.96
CA LEU A 927 -3.21 8.91 32.16
C LEU A 927 -3.21 9.57 30.78
N LEU A 928 -2.92 10.87 30.68
CA LEU A 928 -2.76 11.57 29.41
C LEU A 928 -1.60 11.03 28.57
N MET A 929 -0.48 10.64 29.19
CA MET A 929 0.64 9.98 28.52
C MET A 929 0.21 8.66 27.89
N PHE A 930 -0.54 7.82 28.61
CA PHE A 930 -1.08 6.57 28.05
C PHE A 930 -2.15 6.82 26.97
N TYR A 931 -2.98 7.85 27.10
CA TYR A 931 -3.97 8.25 26.09
C TYR A 931 -3.31 8.63 24.76
N HIS A 932 -2.22 9.41 24.80
CA HIS A 932 -1.47 9.83 23.62
C HIS A 932 -0.61 8.73 22.97
N LEU A 933 -0.47 7.54 23.56
CA LEU A 933 0.12 6.39 22.86
C LEU A 933 -0.77 5.86 21.73
N TYR A 934 -2.07 6.19 21.75
CA TYR A 934 -3.06 5.82 20.73
C TYR A 934 -3.45 7.00 19.82
N ASP A 935 -2.75 8.15 19.90
CA ASP A 935 -3.04 9.35 19.10
C ASP A 935 -2.69 9.16 17.61
N GLY A 936 -3.61 9.54 16.73
CA GLY A 936 -3.49 9.41 15.28
C GLY A 936 -4.11 8.15 14.67
N LYS A 937 -4.97 7.43 15.41
CA LYS A 937 -5.87 6.37 14.89
C LYS A 937 -7.27 6.54 15.47
N ASN A 938 -8.31 6.49 14.65
CA ASN A 938 -9.70 6.49 15.13
C ASN A 938 -10.11 5.10 15.66
N ARG A 939 -11.29 4.99 16.29
CA ARG A 939 -11.79 3.73 16.87
C ARG A 939 -11.87 2.58 15.86
N ARG A 940 -12.32 2.87 14.63
CA ARG A 940 -12.57 1.88 13.58
C ARG A 940 -11.27 1.35 12.97
N GLU A 941 -10.29 2.22 12.74
CA GLU A 941 -8.91 1.84 12.37
C GLU A 941 -8.29 0.92 13.42
N PHE A 942 -8.41 1.28 14.70
CA PHE A 942 -7.83 0.56 15.84
C PHE A 942 -8.40 -0.85 16.03
N GLU A 943 -9.73 -1.00 15.99
CA GLU A 943 -10.37 -2.33 16.07
C GLU A 943 -10.03 -3.19 14.83
N SER A 944 -10.00 -2.58 13.64
CA SER A 944 -9.67 -3.28 12.39
C SER A 944 -8.26 -3.83 12.37
N GLU A 945 -7.27 -3.07 12.85
CA GLU A 945 -5.87 -3.53 12.92
C GLU A 945 -5.69 -4.67 13.93
N LEU A 946 -6.31 -4.58 15.11
CA LEU A 946 -6.27 -5.66 16.09
C LEU A 946 -6.91 -6.94 15.52
N TYR A 947 -8.04 -6.81 14.81
CA TYR A 947 -8.69 -7.94 14.15
C TYR A 947 -7.84 -8.54 13.01
N GLU A 948 -7.17 -7.72 12.20
CA GLU A 948 -6.25 -8.19 11.14
C GLU A 948 -5.04 -8.95 11.69
N ARG A 949 -4.47 -8.52 12.83
CA ARG A 949 -3.29 -9.15 13.45
C ARG A 949 -3.63 -10.43 14.20
N PHE A 950 -4.81 -10.50 14.83
CA PHE A 950 -5.13 -11.53 15.83
C PHE A 950 -6.38 -12.38 15.53
N GLY A 951 -7.14 -12.06 14.48
CA GLY A 951 -8.30 -12.84 14.01
C GLY A 951 -9.52 -12.85 14.93
N SER A 952 -9.40 -12.29 16.13
CA SER A 952 -10.45 -12.18 17.14
C SER A 952 -10.27 -10.88 17.94
N LEU A 953 -11.36 -10.38 18.50
CA LEU A 953 -11.38 -9.17 19.33
C LEU A 953 -12.51 -9.29 20.36
N VAL A 954 -12.19 -9.17 21.65
CA VAL A 954 -13.17 -9.21 22.72
C VAL A 954 -13.45 -7.80 23.21
N LYS A 955 -14.72 -7.41 23.20
CA LYS A 955 -15.18 -6.10 23.66
C LYS A 955 -15.61 -6.18 25.12
N MET A 956 -15.06 -5.30 25.96
CA MET A 956 -15.44 -5.17 27.36
C MET A 956 -16.32 -3.92 27.53
N PRO A 957 -17.60 -4.07 27.91
CA PRO A 957 -18.48 -2.93 28.19
C PRO A 957 -17.88 -1.96 29.20
N LEU A 958 -18.06 -0.66 28.95
CA LEU A 958 -17.51 0.41 29.79
C LEU A 958 -18.54 1.50 30.10
N LEU A 959 -19.17 2.04 29.05
CA LEU A 959 -20.11 3.15 29.10
C LEU A 959 -21.50 2.68 28.68
N LYS A 960 -22.53 3.28 29.27
CA LYS A 960 -23.93 3.09 28.85
C LYS A 960 -24.20 3.79 27.51
N PRO A 961 -25.01 3.21 26.61
CA PRO A 961 -25.36 3.82 25.32
C PRO A 961 -26.36 4.98 25.48
N ASP A 962 -27.21 4.92 26.50
CA ASP A 962 -28.28 5.87 26.85
C ASP A 962 -27.82 6.99 27.81
N ARG A 963 -26.50 7.22 27.91
CA ARG A 963 -25.93 8.19 28.85
C ARG A 963 -26.16 9.64 28.42
N ASN A 964 -26.38 10.52 29.40
CA ASN A 964 -26.33 11.97 29.19
C ASN A 964 -24.91 12.44 28.78
N PRO A 965 -24.78 13.54 28.03
CA PRO A 965 -23.48 14.09 27.62
C PRO A 965 -22.53 14.40 28.79
N LEU A 966 -21.22 14.35 28.52
CA LEU A 966 -20.17 14.66 29.49
C LEU A 966 -20.28 16.12 29.99
N PRO A 967 -20.40 16.38 31.31
CA PRO A 967 -20.55 17.73 31.84
C PRO A 967 -19.40 18.67 31.43
N ASP A 968 -19.74 19.90 31.05
CA ASP A 968 -18.77 20.89 30.55
C ASP A 968 -17.55 21.11 31.45
N PRO A 969 -17.63 21.11 32.80
CA PRO A 969 -16.44 21.19 33.65
C PRO A 969 -15.48 20.01 33.45
N VAL A 970 -16.01 18.79 33.28
CA VAL A 970 -15.23 17.56 33.08
C VAL A 970 -14.63 17.53 31.67
N LYS A 971 -15.40 17.95 30.66
CA LYS A 971 -14.92 18.10 29.28
C LYS A 971 -13.79 19.13 29.20
N SER A 972 -14.03 20.33 29.72
CA SER A 972 -13.09 21.47 29.70
C SER A 972 -11.75 21.15 30.38
N ILE A 973 -11.76 20.53 31.57
CA ILE A 973 -10.50 20.19 32.26
C ILE A 973 -9.70 19.11 31.51
N LEU A 974 -10.36 18.20 30.78
CA LEU A 974 -9.68 17.20 29.94
C LEU A 974 -9.10 17.83 28.67
N GLU A 975 -9.84 18.71 28.00
CA GLU A 975 -9.40 19.43 26.80
C GLU A 975 -8.23 20.38 27.12
N GLU A 976 -8.26 21.07 28.26
CA GLU A 976 -7.13 21.85 28.78
C GLU A 976 -5.91 20.95 29.04
N GLY A 977 -6.12 19.78 29.66
CA GLY A 977 -5.06 18.82 29.97
C GLY A 977 -4.39 18.23 28.74
N ILE A 978 -5.18 17.87 27.72
CA ILE A 978 -4.69 17.41 26.41
C ILE A 978 -3.89 18.51 25.72
N SER A 979 -4.36 19.76 25.80
CA SER A 979 -3.66 20.92 25.23
C SER A 979 -2.32 21.19 25.93
N LEU A 980 -2.30 21.15 27.27
CA LEU A 980 -1.08 21.27 28.08
C LEU A 980 -0.12 20.11 27.83
N PHE A 981 -0.62 18.88 27.61
CA PHE A 981 0.18 17.72 27.24
C PHE A 981 0.88 17.91 25.89
N LYS A 982 0.15 18.39 24.89
CA LYS A 982 0.69 18.68 23.55
C LYS A 982 1.74 19.80 23.61
N LEU A 983 1.49 20.88 24.36
CA LEU A 983 2.42 21.99 24.55
C LEU A 983 3.70 21.59 25.33
N HIS A 984 3.56 20.76 26.37
CA HIS A 984 4.71 20.24 27.11
C HIS A 984 5.57 19.32 26.23
N THR A 985 4.92 18.38 25.53
CA THR A 985 5.60 17.39 24.68
C THR A 985 6.32 18.03 23.49
N SER A 986 5.75 19.09 22.88
CA SER A 986 6.40 19.77 21.75
C SER A 986 7.68 20.51 22.16
N LYS A 987 7.76 21.02 23.40
CA LYS A 987 8.89 21.80 23.92
C LYS A 987 9.94 20.96 24.67
N HIS A 988 9.52 19.86 25.30
CA HIS A 988 10.35 19.09 26.23
C HIS A 988 10.39 17.56 25.97
N GLY A 989 9.69 17.08 24.93
CA GLY A 989 9.69 15.66 24.57
C GLY A 989 9.12 14.77 25.68
N ARG A 990 9.90 13.78 26.13
CA ARG A 990 9.51 12.80 27.17
C ARG A 990 10.01 13.15 28.59
N LEU A 991 10.36 14.42 28.86
CA LEU A 991 10.70 14.85 30.22
C LEU A 991 9.51 14.70 31.19
N GLU A 992 9.79 14.52 32.48
CA GLU A 992 8.76 14.46 33.52
C GLU A 992 8.11 15.84 33.75
N PRO A 993 6.81 15.92 34.08
CA PRO A 993 6.09 17.19 34.24
C PRO A 993 6.62 18.03 35.40
N VAL A 994 7.30 17.39 36.37
CA VAL A 994 7.95 18.03 37.52
C VAL A 994 9.25 18.76 37.10
N LYS A 995 9.72 18.60 35.86
CA LYS A 995 11.00 19.09 35.34
C LYS A 995 10.85 19.70 33.94
N GLY A 996 10.26 20.90 33.86
CA GLY A 996 10.11 21.64 32.60
C GLY A 996 9.56 23.05 32.81
N SER A 997 9.38 23.82 31.72
CA SER A 997 8.83 25.19 31.79
C SER A 997 7.38 25.27 32.29
N TYR A 998 6.65 24.15 32.31
CA TYR A 998 5.21 24.09 32.61
C TYR A 998 4.87 23.36 33.92
N ALA A 999 5.84 23.20 34.82
CA ALA A 999 5.67 22.40 36.03
C ALA A 999 4.64 22.98 37.03
N LYS A 1000 4.47 24.31 37.07
CA LYS A 1000 3.50 24.99 37.94
C LYS A 1000 2.07 24.84 37.39
N GLU A 1001 1.96 24.89 36.07
CA GLU A 1001 0.76 24.70 35.27
C GLU A 1001 0.26 23.26 35.43
N TRP A 1002 1.14 22.26 35.33
CA TRP A 1002 0.82 20.86 35.63
C TRP A 1002 0.28 20.67 37.05
N ALA A 1003 0.97 21.19 38.07
CA ALA A 1003 0.50 21.07 39.46
C ALA A 1003 -0.87 21.75 39.68
N ARG A 1004 -1.12 22.90 39.05
CA ARG A 1004 -2.41 23.62 39.10
C ARG A 1004 -3.51 22.87 38.35
N TRP A 1005 -3.19 22.25 37.22
CA TRP A 1005 -4.13 21.46 36.43
C TRP A 1005 -4.49 20.15 37.14
N GLU A 1006 -3.51 19.39 37.63
CA GLU A 1006 -3.71 18.12 38.34
C GLU A 1006 -4.55 18.31 39.63
N LYS A 1007 -4.41 19.44 40.34
CA LYS A 1007 -5.28 19.80 41.46
C LYS A 1007 -6.73 19.99 41.01
N ARG A 1008 -6.98 20.83 40.00
CA ARG A 1008 -8.33 21.09 39.46
C ARG A 1008 -8.96 19.86 38.84
N LEU A 1009 -8.17 19.00 38.17
CA LEU A 1009 -8.62 17.72 37.65
C LEU A 1009 -9.24 16.88 38.77
N ARG A 1010 -8.58 16.79 39.93
CA ARG A 1010 -9.09 16.04 41.09
C ARG A 1010 -10.36 16.68 41.66
N GLU A 1011 -10.37 18.00 41.81
CA GLU A 1011 -11.54 18.75 42.28
C GLU A 1011 -12.76 18.53 41.36
N VAL A 1012 -12.58 18.62 40.04
CA VAL A 1012 -13.64 18.38 39.04
C VAL A 1012 -14.06 16.91 38.98
N MET A 1013 -13.12 15.97 38.97
CA MET A 1013 -13.43 14.53 38.87
C MET A 1013 -14.13 13.99 40.12
N PHE A 1014 -13.78 14.47 41.32
CA PHE A 1014 -14.53 14.14 42.54
C PHE A 1014 -15.87 14.88 42.61
N GLY A 1015 -15.94 16.16 42.20
CA GLY A 1015 -17.19 16.92 42.15
C GLY A 1015 -18.22 16.41 41.12
N ASN A 1016 -17.80 15.59 40.15
CA ASN A 1016 -18.66 14.95 39.15
C ASN A 1016 -18.68 13.40 39.31
N ALA A 1017 -18.26 12.88 40.46
CA ALA A 1017 -18.10 11.44 40.66
C ALA A 1017 -19.41 10.66 40.48
N ASP A 1018 -20.54 11.19 40.94
CA ASP A 1018 -21.84 10.50 40.84
C ASP A 1018 -22.31 10.37 39.38
N TYR A 1019 -22.16 11.43 38.57
CA TYR A 1019 -22.37 11.36 37.13
C TYR A 1019 -21.44 10.31 36.50
N LEU A 1020 -20.13 10.41 36.75
CA LEU A 1020 -19.13 9.50 36.17
C LEU A 1020 -19.31 8.04 36.61
N ASN A 1021 -19.87 7.79 37.80
CA ASN A 1021 -20.27 6.46 38.26
C ASN A 1021 -21.55 5.99 37.55
N SER A 1022 -22.56 6.85 37.41
CA SER A 1022 -23.85 6.51 36.81
C SER A 1022 -23.79 6.10 35.33
N ILE A 1023 -22.86 6.67 34.55
CA ILE A 1023 -22.68 6.35 33.12
C ILE A 1023 -21.93 5.03 32.87
N GLN A 1024 -21.35 4.42 33.90
CA GLN A 1024 -20.58 3.18 33.76
C GLN A 1024 -21.49 1.96 33.66
N VAL A 1025 -21.07 0.96 32.88
CA VAL A 1025 -21.67 -0.38 32.91
C VAL A 1025 -21.22 -1.08 34.20
N PRO A 1026 -22.12 -1.75 34.95
CA PRO A 1026 -21.77 -2.52 36.14
C PRO A 1026 -20.68 -3.56 35.85
N PHE A 1027 -19.67 -3.64 36.72
CA PHE A 1027 -18.47 -4.42 36.46
C PHE A 1027 -18.77 -5.93 36.27
N ASP A 1028 -19.68 -6.48 37.07
CA ASP A 1028 -20.04 -7.91 37.01
C ASP A 1028 -20.69 -8.28 35.66
N LEU A 1029 -21.44 -7.35 35.06
CA LEU A 1029 -22.03 -7.51 33.72
C LEU A 1029 -20.93 -7.48 32.64
N ALA A 1030 -19.97 -6.56 32.75
CA ALA A 1030 -18.83 -6.50 31.84
C ALA A 1030 -17.94 -7.76 31.95
N VAL A 1031 -17.70 -8.25 33.16
CA VAL A 1031 -17.00 -9.53 33.41
C VAL A 1031 -17.75 -10.69 32.78
N LYS A 1032 -19.08 -10.80 32.98
CA LYS A 1032 -19.90 -11.85 32.37
C LYS A 1032 -19.81 -11.84 30.83
N GLN A 1033 -20.01 -10.69 30.19
CA GLN A 1033 -19.98 -10.60 28.72
C GLN A 1033 -18.59 -10.86 28.12
N VAL A 1034 -17.52 -10.46 28.81
CA VAL A 1034 -16.13 -10.80 28.40
C VAL A 1034 -15.87 -12.29 28.55
N LEU A 1035 -16.37 -12.93 29.61
CA LEU A 1035 -16.26 -14.37 29.82
C LEU A 1035 -17.04 -15.19 28.79
N GLU A 1036 -18.22 -14.74 28.38
CA GLU A 1036 -19.00 -15.37 27.31
C GLU A 1036 -18.26 -15.29 25.97
N GLN A 1037 -17.81 -14.10 25.55
CA GLN A 1037 -16.99 -13.93 24.35
C GLN A 1037 -15.68 -14.75 24.39
N LEU A 1038 -14.98 -14.78 25.53
CA LEU A 1038 -13.74 -15.57 25.69
C LEU A 1038 -13.99 -17.08 25.63
N LYS A 1039 -15.13 -17.57 26.12
CA LYS A 1039 -15.55 -18.98 25.98
C LYS A 1039 -15.79 -19.31 24.51
N ASP A 1040 -16.49 -18.45 23.77
CA ASP A 1040 -16.79 -18.70 22.36
C ASP A 1040 -15.53 -18.66 21.47
N VAL A 1041 -14.59 -17.75 21.76
CA VAL A 1041 -13.26 -17.75 21.13
C VAL A 1041 -12.47 -19.01 21.51
N ALA A 1042 -12.50 -19.43 22.78
CA ALA A 1042 -11.77 -20.62 23.25
C ALA A 1042 -12.26 -21.92 22.59
N LYS A 1043 -13.57 -22.07 22.36
CA LYS A 1043 -14.17 -23.21 21.66
C LYS A 1043 -14.02 -23.16 20.13
N GLY A 1044 -13.80 -21.98 19.55
CA GLY A 1044 -13.90 -21.74 18.11
C GLY A 1044 -15.34 -21.53 17.59
N GLU A 1045 -16.28 -21.22 18.50
CA GLU A 1045 -17.70 -20.93 18.18
C GLU A 1045 -17.97 -19.43 17.90
N TYR A 1046 -16.99 -18.56 18.15
CA TYR A 1046 -17.09 -17.11 17.97
C TYR A 1046 -17.50 -16.73 16.54
N LYS A 1047 -18.78 -16.34 16.38
CA LYS A 1047 -19.29 -15.78 15.13
C LYS A 1047 -18.69 -14.40 14.89
N THR A 1048 -18.13 -14.22 13.69
CA THR A 1048 -17.74 -12.90 13.19
C THR A 1048 -18.97 -11.99 13.12
N PRO A 1049 -18.91 -10.74 13.62
CA PRO A 1049 -19.80 -9.69 13.13
C PRO A 1049 -19.65 -9.58 11.60
N ASP A 1050 -20.73 -9.32 10.86
CA ASP A 1050 -20.76 -9.33 9.38
C ASP A 1050 -20.05 -8.13 8.70
N THR A 1051 -18.86 -7.80 9.20
CA THR A 1051 -17.75 -7.31 8.38
C THR A 1051 -17.11 -8.48 7.60
N GLU A 1052 -17.95 -9.20 6.83
CA GLU A 1052 -17.51 -9.93 5.64
C GLU A 1052 -16.83 -8.90 4.73
N LYS A 1053 -15.51 -8.72 4.90
CA LYS A 1053 -14.64 -7.99 3.99
C LYS A 1053 -14.88 -8.57 2.61
N ARG A 1054 -15.51 -7.77 1.73
CA ARG A 1054 -15.86 -8.13 0.35
C ARG A 1054 -14.71 -8.96 -0.22
N LYS A 1055 -14.96 -10.25 -0.48
CA LYS A 1055 -13.92 -11.16 -0.94
C LYS A 1055 -13.48 -10.67 -2.31
N PHE A 1056 -12.35 -9.95 -2.36
CA PHE A 1056 -11.68 -9.61 -3.60
C PHE A 1056 -11.55 -10.91 -4.41
N GLY A 1057 -11.95 -10.85 -5.68
CA GLY A 1057 -12.17 -12.04 -6.48
C GLY A 1057 -12.89 -11.70 -7.77
N ASN A 1058 -12.62 -12.51 -8.79
CA ASN A 1058 -13.23 -12.46 -10.10
C ASN A 1058 -14.75 -12.70 -10.00
N ILE A 1059 -15.57 -11.65 -10.14
CA ILE A 1059 -17.03 -11.81 -10.20
C ILE A 1059 -17.38 -12.61 -11.46
N VAL A 1060 -17.99 -13.78 -11.25
CA VAL A 1060 -18.43 -14.69 -12.31
C VAL A 1060 -19.90 -14.45 -12.65
N PHE A 1061 -20.76 -14.18 -11.66
CA PHE A 1061 -22.17 -13.90 -11.89
C PHE A 1061 -22.84 -13.01 -10.82
N ALA A 1062 -23.98 -12.43 -11.20
CA ALA A 1062 -24.93 -11.77 -10.31
C ALA A 1062 -26.12 -12.72 -10.07
N ALA A 1063 -26.57 -12.83 -8.82
CA ALA A 1063 -27.75 -13.64 -8.49
C ALA A 1063 -28.52 -13.08 -7.28
N VAL A 1064 -29.80 -13.45 -7.19
CA VAL A 1064 -30.60 -13.31 -5.96
C VAL A 1064 -30.49 -14.63 -5.19
N THR A 1065 -29.82 -14.61 -4.04
CA THR A 1065 -29.71 -15.77 -3.14
C THR A 1065 -30.93 -15.87 -2.23
N LEU A 1066 -31.47 -17.07 -2.12
CA LEU A 1066 -32.76 -17.36 -1.49
C LEU A 1066 -32.55 -18.09 -0.15
N PRO A 1067 -33.37 -17.81 0.89
CA PRO A 1067 -33.38 -18.58 2.12
C PRO A 1067 -33.79 -20.05 1.84
N VAL A 1068 -32.84 -20.97 1.97
CA VAL A 1068 -33.06 -22.42 1.74
C VAL A 1068 -34.25 -22.96 2.55
N THR A 1069 -34.42 -22.49 3.79
CA THR A 1069 -35.52 -22.86 4.68
C THR A 1069 -36.89 -22.48 4.12
N GLU A 1070 -37.02 -21.34 3.43
CA GLU A 1070 -38.27 -20.92 2.79
C GLU A 1070 -38.55 -21.74 1.54
N ILE A 1071 -37.51 -22.01 0.73
CA ILE A 1071 -37.62 -22.87 -0.47
C ILE A 1071 -38.02 -24.30 -0.09
N THR A 1072 -37.42 -24.91 0.94
CA THR A 1072 -37.83 -26.24 1.40
C THR A 1072 -39.25 -26.24 1.96
N SER A 1073 -39.61 -25.26 2.81
CA SER A 1073 -40.99 -25.11 3.33
C SER A 1073 -42.03 -24.91 2.22
N MET A 1074 -41.64 -24.28 1.11
CA MET A 1074 -42.46 -24.13 -0.09
C MET A 1074 -42.60 -25.46 -0.85
N LEU A 1075 -41.51 -26.21 -1.04
CA LEU A 1075 -41.53 -27.54 -1.67
C LEU A 1075 -42.39 -28.53 -0.89
N ASP A 1076 -42.36 -28.51 0.45
CA ASP A 1076 -43.24 -29.32 1.29
C ASP A 1076 -44.72 -29.01 1.07
N LYS A 1077 -45.07 -27.74 0.84
CA LYS A 1077 -46.46 -27.32 0.55
C LYS A 1077 -46.89 -27.78 -0.85
N ILE A 1078 -45.98 -27.83 -1.81
CA ILE A 1078 -46.23 -28.34 -3.17
C ILE A 1078 -46.39 -29.87 -3.12
N ALA A 1079 -45.50 -30.60 -2.44
CA ALA A 1079 -45.59 -32.06 -2.26
C ALA A 1079 -46.83 -32.52 -1.46
N LYS A 1080 -47.42 -31.63 -0.64
CA LYS A 1080 -48.71 -31.88 0.04
C LYS A 1080 -49.93 -31.64 -0.86
N LYS A 1081 -49.77 -30.93 -2.00
CA LYS A 1081 -50.83 -30.62 -2.97
C LYS A 1081 -50.79 -31.52 -4.21
N ASP A 1082 -49.60 -31.77 -4.76
CA ASP A 1082 -49.43 -32.52 -6.02
C ASP A 1082 -48.68 -33.85 -5.80
N PRO A 1083 -49.25 -34.99 -6.23
CA PRO A 1083 -48.65 -36.31 -6.01
C PRO A 1083 -47.44 -36.60 -6.91
N LYS A 1084 -47.29 -35.93 -8.07
CA LYS A 1084 -46.11 -36.06 -8.93
C LYS A 1084 -44.93 -35.30 -8.35
N ALA A 1085 -45.15 -34.10 -7.81
CA ALA A 1085 -44.13 -33.37 -7.04
C ALA A 1085 -43.65 -34.21 -5.85
N LYS A 1086 -44.60 -34.79 -5.10
CA LYS A 1086 -44.28 -35.68 -3.97
C LYS A 1086 -43.39 -36.85 -4.40
N ALA A 1087 -43.84 -37.63 -5.38
CA ALA A 1087 -43.10 -38.81 -5.87
C ALA A 1087 -41.72 -38.47 -6.45
N PHE A 1088 -41.52 -37.26 -6.98
CA PHE A 1088 -40.20 -36.81 -7.44
C PHE A 1088 -39.26 -36.34 -6.30
N LEU A 1089 -39.80 -35.78 -5.23
CA LEU A 1089 -39.01 -35.18 -4.14
C LEU A 1089 -38.65 -36.18 -3.02
N GLU A 1090 -39.46 -37.24 -2.81
CA GLU A 1090 -39.29 -38.20 -1.71
C GLU A 1090 -37.92 -38.91 -1.70
N ASP A 1091 -37.35 -39.27 -2.85
CA ASP A 1091 -36.04 -39.92 -2.95
C ASP A 1091 -34.84 -38.93 -2.99
N LYS A 1092 -35.10 -37.63 -3.12
CA LYS A 1092 -34.05 -36.61 -3.33
C LYS A 1092 -33.49 -35.99 -2.06
N ASN A 1093 -34.16 -36.16 -0.91
CA ASN A 1093 -33.73 -35.67 0.41
C ASN A 1093 -33.26 -34.21 0.37
N MET A 1094 -34.20 -33.31 0.03
CA MET A 1094 -33.91 -31.89 -0.24
C MET A 1094 -33.29 -31.16 0.96
N GLU A 1095 -33.69 -31.48 2.19
CA GLU A 1095 -33.16 -30.88 3.42
C GLU A 1095 -31.63 -31.01 3.55
N ASN A 1096 -31.07 -32.16 3.14
CA ASN A 1096 -29.64 -32.43 3.27
C ASN A 1096 -28.84 -32.01 2.02
N ASN A 1097 -29.50 -31.95 0.86
CA ASN A 1097 -28.86 -31.75 -0.45
C ASN A 1097 -28.94 -30.30 -0.96
N LEU A 1098 -30.04 -29.56 -0.72
CA LEU A 1098 -30.21 -28.18 -1.17
C LEU A 1098 -29.45 -27.19 -0.27
N ARG A 1099 -28.13 -27.14 -0.39
CA ARG A 1099 -27.28 -26.29 0.47
C ARG A 1099 -27.28 -24.81 0.11
N LYS A 1100 -27.74 -24.46 -1.09
CA LYS A 1100 -27.89 -23.08 -1.60
C LYS A 1100 -29.00 -23.06 -2.66
N ALA A 1101 -29.87 -22.06 -2.61
CA ALA A 1101 -30.81 -21.73 -3.68
C ALA A 1101 -30.56 -20.29 -4.15
N HIS A 1102 -30.60 -20.05 -5.46
CA HIS A 1102 -30.45 -18.70 -6.03
C HIS A 1102 -31.07 -18.61 -7.43
N VAL A 1103 -31.55 -17.43 -7.82
CA VAL A 1103 -31.90 -17.10 -9.21
C VAL A 1103 -30.74 -16.35 -9.85
N THR A 1104 -30.15 -16.88 -10.91
CA THR A 1104 -29.11 -16.16 -11.66
C THR A 1104 -29.71 -14.99 -12.45
N LEU A 1105 -29.15 -13.81 -12.26
CA LEU A 1105 -29.52 -12.59 -12.99
C LEU A 1105 -28.69 -12.44 -14.27
N ALA A 1106 -27.36 -12.49 -14.15
CA ALA A 1106 -26.47 -12.51 -15.31
C ALA A 1106 -25.17 -13.25 -15.00
N HIS A 1107 -24.63 -13.96 -15.99
CA HIS A 1107 -23.39 -14.70 -15.89
C HIS A 1107 -22.38 -14.17 -16.90
N LYS A 1108 -21.17 -13.81 -16.44
CA LYS A 1108 -20.14 -13.09 -17.19
C LYS A 1108 -19.76 -13.74 -18.52
N ARG A 1109 -19.69 -15.08 -18.55
CA ARG A 1109 -19.37 -15.85 -19.77
C ARG A 1109 -20.52 -15.89 -20.79
N SER A 1110 -21.75 -15.61 -20.37
CA SER A 1110 -22.95 -15.68 -21.20
C SER A 1110 -23.36 -14.30 -21.71
N HIS A 1111 -23.32 -13.28 -20.84
CA HIS A 1111 -23.89 -11.95 -21.10
C HIS A 1111 -22.84 -10.82 -21.08
N GLY A 1112 -21.56 -11.15 -20.88
CA GLY A 1112 -20.47 -10.17 -20.75
C GLY A 1112 -20.31 -9.61 -19.33
N VAL A 1113 -19.24 -8.82 -19.13
CA VAL A 1113 -18.93 -8.18 -17.85
C VAL A 1113 -19.96 -7.09 -17.51
N THR A 1114 -20.29 -6.25 -18.48
CA THR A 1114 -21.20 -5.11 -18.36
C THR A 1114 -22.57 -5.50 -17.81
N ALA A 1115 -23.14 -6.59 -18.34
CA ALA A 1115 -24.43 -7.12 -17.91
C ALA A 1115 -24.42 -7.73 -16.49
N VAL A 1116 -23.25 -8.07 -15.94
CA VAL A 1116 -23.11 -8.44 -14.53
C VAL A 1116 -22.92 -7.18 -13.69
N ALA A 1117 -22.04 -6.27 -14.14
CA ALA A 1117 -21.70 -5.04 -13.46
C ALA A 1117 -22.91 -4.11 -13.22
N SER A 1118 -23.88 -4.08 -14.13
CA SER A 1118 -25.09 -3.25 -14.05
C SER A 1118 -25.95 -3.50 -12.80
N TYR A 1119 -25.84 -4.67 -12.17
CA TYR A 1119 -26.54 -4.96 -10.90
C TYR A 1119 -25.81 -4.41 -9.66
N GLY A 1120 -24.65 -3.76 -9.82
CA GLY A 1120 -23.83 -3.22 -8.73
C GLY A 1120 -24.54 -2.25 -7.79
N VAL A 1121 -25.64 -1.62 -8.25
CA VAL A 1121 -26.51 -0.75 -7.45
C VAL A 1121 -27.30 -1.53 -6.39
N PHE A 1122 -27.70 -2.76 -6.71
CA PHE A 1122 -28.66 -3.57 -5.94
C PHE A 1122 -27.98 -4.54 -4.95
N VAL A 1123 -26.65 -4.57 -4.92
CA VAL A 1123 -25.87 -5.45 -4.04
C VAL A 1123 -26.26 -5.26 -2.58
N ARG A 1124 -26.54 -6.38 -1.90
CA ARG A 1124 -27.06 -6.48 -0.52
C ARG A 1124 -28.44 -5.86 -0.28
N GLN A 1125 -29.22 -5.59 -1.34
CA GLN A 1125 -30.64 -5.23 -1.24
C GLN A 1125 -31.53 -6.47 -1.43
N ASN A 1126 -32.71 -6.46 -0.80
CA ASN A 1126 -33.69 -7.54 -0.91
C ASN A 1126 -34.49 -7.42 -2.21
N VAL A 1127 -34.61 -8.53 -2.95
CA VAL A 1127 -35.47 -8.68 -4.12
C VAL A 1127 -36.60 -9.66 -3.76
N PRO A 1128 -37.88 -9.27 -3.88
CA PRO A 1128 -38.98 -10.24 -3.84
C PRO A 1128 -38.96 -11.08 -5.12
N VAL A 1129 -39.06 -12.40 -4.96
CA VAL A 1129 -39.04 -13.39 -6.05
C VAL A 1129 -40.32 -14.22 -5.98
N ASP A 1130 -41.18 -14.09 -7.00
CA ASP A 1130 -42.42 -14.83 -7.12
C ASP A 1130 -42.19 -16.12 -7.91
N PHE A 1131 -42.38 -17.28 -7.28
CA PHE A 1131 -42.29 -18.56 -7.96
C PHE A 1131 -43.64 -18.98 -8.56
N THR A 1132 -43.65 -19.21 -9.87
CA THR A 1132 -44.87 -19.50 -10.65
C THR A 1132 -45.04 -20.95 -11.07
N ALA A 1133 -43.96 -21.74 -11.13
CA ALA A 1133 -44.04 -23.16 -11.43
C ALA A 1133 -42.83 -23.97 -10.90
N LEU A 1134 -43.03 -25.26 -10.68
CA LEU A 1134 -41.99 -26.27 -10.48
C LEU A 1134 -41.84 -27.08 -11.77
N LEU A 1135 -40.64 -27.11 -12.36
CA LEU A 1135 -40.32 -27.94 -13.53
C LEU A 1135 -39.28 -29.00 -13.15
N PHE A 1136 -39.52 -30.25 -13.55
CA PHE A 1136 -38.59 -31.35 -13.27
C PHE A 1136 -38.61 -32.47 -14.32
N SER A 1137 -37.52 -33.23 -14.36
CA SER A 1137 -37.30 -34.43 -15.17
C SER A 1137 -36.62 -35.50 -14.32
N ASP A 1138 -36.28 -36.64 -14.89
CA ASP A 1138 -35.43 -37.68 -14.27
C ASP A 1138 -34.04 -37.16 -13.86
N LYS A 1139 -33.59 -36.02 -14.42
CA LYS A 1139 -32.21 -35.51 -14.33
C LYS A 1139 -32.05 -34.13 -13.71
N LEU A 1140 -33.09 -33.31 -13.69
CA LEU A 1140 -33.04 -31.87 -13.39
C LEU A 1140 -34.33 -31.42 -12.69
N ALA A 1141 -34.24 -30.49 -11.74
CA ALA A 1141 -35.40 -29.78 -11.21
C ALA A 1141 -35.09 -28.30 -10.88
N ALA A 1142 -36.03 -27.42 -11.17
CA ALA A 1142 -35.94 -25.98 -10.89
C ALA A 1142 -37.31 -25.33 -10.66
N LEU A 1143 -37.34 -24.24 -9.90
CA LEU A 1143 -38.51 -23.35 -9.80
C LEU A 1143 -38.39 -22.23 -10.84
N GLU A 1144 -39.45 -22.03 -11.63
CA GLU A 1144 -39.63 -20.84 -12.47
C GLU A 1144 -39.86 -19.61 -11.60
N ALA A 1145 -39.12 -18.53 -11.85
CA ALA A 1145 -39.09 -17.34 -11.03
C ALA A 1145 -39.45 -16.08 -11.82
N ARG A 1146 -40.25 -15.21 -11.21
CA ARG A 1146 -40.43 -13.81 -11.62
C ARG A 1146 -39.79 -12.92 -10.56
N LEU A 1147 -39.10 -11.88 -11.01
CA LEU A 1147 -38.34 -10.97 -10.15
C LEU A 1147 -39.13 -9.67 -10.01
N GLY A 1148 -39.30 -9.19 -8.78
CA GLY A 1148 -39.97 -7.92 -8.52
C GLY A 1148 -39.04 -6.70 -8.64
N SER A 1149 -39.46 -5.59 -8.03
CA SER A 1149 -38.73 -4.31 -8.09
C SER A 1149 -37.98 -3.99 -6.78
N ILE A 1150 -36.87 -3.28 -6.90
CA ILE A 1150 -36.21 -2.56 -5.82
C ILE A 1150 -36.44 -1.07 -6.02
N ASN A 1151 -37.01 -0.39 -5.03
CA ASN A 1151 -37.23 1.08 -5.05
C ASN A 1151 -37.99 1.59 -6.30
N GLY A 1152 -38.81 0.74 -6.93
CA GLY A 1152 -39.53 1.04 -8.18
C GLY A 1152 -38.80 0.64 -9.48
N GLU A 1153 -37.51 0.28 -9.44
CA GLU A 1153 -36.79 -0.27 -10.60
C GLU A 1153 -36.97 -1.80 -10.65
N MET A 1154 -37.50 -2.33 -11.76
CA MET A 1154 -37.69 -3.78 -11.96
C MET A 1154 -36.35 -4.50 -12.14
N ILE A 1155 -36.19 -5.65 -11.47
CA ILE A 1155 -34.95 -6.44 -11.53
C ILE A 1155 -35.06 -7.52 -12.60
N ASP A 1156 -34.91 -7.15 -13.87
CA ASP A 1156 -34.90 -8.14 -14.96
C ASP A 1156 -33.71 -9.10 -14.85
N SER A 1157 -33.90 -10.39 -15.13
CA SER A 1157 -32.80 -11.31 -15.45
C SER A 1157 -32.36 -11.12 -16.91
N LYS A 1158 -31.12 -11.49 -17.23
CA LYS A 1158 -30.61 -11.62 -18.61
C LYS A 1158 -30.66 -13.07 -19.11
N ASN A 1159 -31.05 -14.03 -18.28
CA ASN A 1159 -31.45 -15.36 -18.74
C ASN A 1159 -32.88 -15.30 -19.31
N GLU A 1160 -33.13 -15.92 -20.46
CA GLU A 1160 -34.45 -15.99 -21.11
C GLU A 1160 -35.51 -16.65 -20.22
N TRP A 1161 -35.09 -17.60 -19.37
CA TRP A 1161 -35.94 -18.25 -18.37
C TRP A 1161 -35.30 -18.08 -16.98
N PRO A 1162 -35.77 -17.10 -16.16
CA PRO A 1162 -35.28 -16.92 -14.80
C PRO A 1162 -35.79 -18.06 -13.92
N HIS A 1163 -34.88 -18.75 -13.24
CA HIS A 1163 -35.21 -19.92 -12.43
C HIS A 1163 -34.24 -20.10 -11.26
N ALA A 1164 -34.68 -20.82 -10.22
CA ALA A 1164 -33.82 -21.33 -9.15
C ALA A 1164 -33.64 -22.84 -9.34
N THR A 1165 -32.41 -23.28 -9.63
CA THR A 1165 -32.10 -24.72 -9.72
C THR A 1165 -32.19 -25.35 -8.33
N LEU A 1166 -32.98 -26.44 -8.21
CA LEU A 1166 -33.17 -27.19 -6.98
C LEU A 1166 -32.27 -28.43 -6.92
N TRP A 1167 -32.22 -29.20 -8.01
CA TRP A 1167 -31.54 -30.49 -8.05
C TRP A 1167 -31.04 -30.83 -9.45
N THR A 1168 -29.95 -31.60 -9.49
CA THR A 1168 -29.30 -32.14 -10.69
C THR A 1168 -28.81 -33.55 -10.39
N ALA A 1169 -28.99 -34.49 -11.32
CA ALA A 1169 -28.42 -35.83 -11.18
C ALA A 1169 -26.88 -35.80 -11.13
N PRO A 1170 -26.22 -36.80 -10.50
CA PRO A 1170 -24.77 -36.84 -10.37
C PRO A 1170 -24.04 -36.69 -11.72
N GLY A 1171 -23.16 -35.70 -11.80
CA GLY A 1171 -22.38 -35.38 -13.01
C GLY A 1171 -23.01 -34.34 -13.94
N ILE A 1172 -24.30 -34.00 -13.77
CA ILE A 1172 -24.99 -32.98 -14.57
C ILE A 1172 -24.77 -31.59 -13.96
N PRO A 1173 -24.32 -30.57 -14.73
CA PRO A 1173 -24.12 -29.22 -14.24
C PRO A 1173 -25.46 -28.45 -14.13
N PRO A 1174 -25.66 -27.60 -13.09
CA PRO A 1174 -26.86 -26.76 -12.93
C PRO A 1174 -27.23 -25.91 -14.15
N ARG A 1175 -26.27 -25.56 -15.01
CA ARG A 1175 -26.54 -24.84 -16.27
C ARG A 1175 -27.55 -25.55 -17.18
N GLU A 1176 -27.63 -26.89 -17.14
CA GLU A 1176 -28.58 -27.64 -17.98
C GLU A 1176 -30.04 -27.45 -17.55
N ALA A 1177 -30.32 -26.93 -16.34
CA ALA A 1177 -31.68 -26.56 -15.92
C ALA A 1177 -32.36 -25.54 -16.87
N ASN A 1178 -31.59 -24.70 -17.57
CA ASN A 1178 -32.10 -23.80 -18.62
C ASN A 1178 -32.85 -24.54 -19.75
N THR A 1179 -32.64 -25.85 -19.92
CA THR A 1179 -33.34 -26.66 -20.94
C THR A 1179 -34.71 -27.17 -20.49
N LEU A 1180 -35.07 -27.06 -19.20
CA LEU A 1180 -36.33 -27.58 -18.67
C LEU A 1180 -37.59 -27.12 -19.42
N PRO A 1181 -37.75 -25.83 -19.83
CA PRO A 1181 -38.91 -25.42 -20.63
C PRO A 1181 -39.01 -26.15 -21.98
N HIS A 1182 -37.89 -26.39 -22.65
CA HIS A 1182 -37.84 -27.16 -23.90
C HIS A 1182 -38.18 -28.63 -23.65
N LEU A 1183 -37.65 -29.23 -22.58
CA LEU A 1183 -37.99 -30.60 -22.19
C LEU A 1183 -39.48 -30.75 -21.83
N VAL A 1184 -40.12 -29.72 -21.27
CA VAL A 1184 -41.58 -29.71 -21.05
C VAL A 1184 -42.32 -29.65 -22.39
N SER A 1185 -41.90 -28.80 -23.34
CA SER A 1185 -42.54 -28.76 -24.68
C SER A 1185 -42.36 -30.04 -25.50
N GLU A 1186 -41.30 -30.81 -25.25
CA GLU A 1186 -41.07 -32.14 -25.82
C GLU A 1186 -41.76 -33.28 -25.05
N GLY A 1187 -42.48 -32.99 -23.96
CA GLY A 1187 -43.10 -34.00 -23.10
C GLY A 1187 -42.13 -34.87 -22.27
N LYS A 1188 -40.86 -34.47 -22.18
CA LYS A 1188 -39.77 -35.16 -21.46
C LYS A 1188 -39.59 -34.67 -20.02
N ALA A 1189 -40.22 -33.56 -19.65
CA ALA A 1189 -40.25 -33.00 -18.30
C ALA A 1189 -41.68 -32.65 -17.88
N THR A 1190 -41.93 -32.65 -16.57
CA THR A 1190 -43.20 -32.24 -15.96
C THR A 1190 -43.13 -30.79 -15.52
N ARG A 1191 -44.21 -30.03 -15.75
CA ARG A 1191 -44.48 -28.71 -15.16
C ARG A 1191 -45.64 -28.84 -14.16
N ILE A 1192 -45.53 -28.15 -13.03
CA ILE A 1192 -46.60 -27.97 -12.04
C ILE A 1192 -46.68 -26.48 -11.75
N ASP A 1193 -47.79 -25.84 -12.10
CA ASP A 1193 -48.02 -24.43 -11.85
C ASP A 1193 -48.42 -24.16 -10.39
N ILE A 1194 -48.07 -22.96 -9.90
CA ILE A 1194 -48.17 -22.58 -8.49
C ILE A 1194 -49.13 -21.39 -8.39
N GLU A 1195 -50.38 -21.68 -8.05
CA GLU A 1195 -51.43 -20.68 -7.89
C GLU A 1195 -51.99 -20.64 -6.44
N PRO A 1196 -52.08 -19.44 -5.82
CA PRO A 1196 -51.38 -18.22 -6.21
C PRO A 1196 -49.85 -18.39 -6.14
N PRO A 1197 -49.06 -17.59 -6.88
CA PRO A 1197 -47.60 -17.61 -6.81
C PRO A 1197 -47.07 -17.41 -5.40
N VAL A 1198 -45.89 -17.99 -5.10
CA VAL A 1198 -45.26 -17.88 -3.78
C VAL A 1198 -44.08 -16.91 -3.82
N THR A 1199 -44.24 -15.76 -3.19
CA THR A 1199 -43.16 -14.77 -3.00
C THR A 1199 -42.18 -15.23 -1.92
N VAL A 1200 -40.88 -15.14 -2.22
CA VAL A 1200 -39.76 -15.34 -1.28
C VAL A 1200 -38.84 -14.12 -1.34
N SER A 1201 -38.36 -13.63 -0.20
CA SER A 1201 -37.43 -12.50 -0.15
C SER A 1201 -35.99 -12.99 -0.22
N GLY A 1202 -35.29 -12.73 -1.34
CA GLY A 1202 -33.88 -13.07 -1.52
C GLY A 1202 -32.96 -11.84 -1.51
N VAL A 1203 -31.66 -12.04 -1.29
CA VAL A 1203 -30.65 -10.97 -1.31
C VAL A 1203 -29.90 -10.98 -2.63
N MET A 1204 -29.81 -9.84 -3.32
CA MET A 1204 -28.98 -9.71 -4.54
C MET A 1204 -27.50 -9.55 -4.17
N ASP A 1205 -26.62 -10.40 -4.71
CA ASP A 1205 -25.17 -10.31 -4.51
C ASP A 1205 -24.36 -10.90 -5.70
N PHE A 1206 -23.04 -10.74 -5.63
CA PHE A 1206 -22.06 -11.24 -6.61
C PHE A 1206 -21.36 -12.53 -6.16
N TYR A 1207 -21.04 -13.40 -7.13
CA TYR A 1207 -20.48 -14.75 -6.93
C TYR A 1207 -19.36 -15.10 -7.92
#